data_AF-A0A167LFM4-F1
#
_entry.id   AF-A0A167LFM4-F1
#
_cell.length_a   1.000
_cell.length_b   1.000
_cell.length_c   1.000
_cell.angle_alpha   90.00
_cell.angle_beta   90.00
_cell.angle_gamma   90.00
#
_symmetry.space_group_name_H-M   'P 1'
#
loop_
_entity.id
_entity.type
_entity.pdbx_description
1 polymer ?
#
loop_
_entity_poly.entity_id
_entity_poly.type
_entity_poly.pdbx_seq_one_letter_code
_entity_poly.pdbx_strand_id
1 'polypeptide(L)'
;MIGTTSIYRLIRQLVGASTPVTAVDLIFHESELQELYTAQPQARMLLRVVREDIRDPSTMRKAITSDVAGVVHLAAVSREEWCSDNQADCFDVNDRGTQMILSALDASEKGGKRPWLVFASDRRVYDPQARHPVQEDAATRPTSLLGASKLKAEQSIQDHSIGIASSGRGTGTMHAITLRLSGVYGSVYDHVDRLVASIVVPAISHLPVQYINSEHELDLVHIDDCVDAFLLSMKRLTDLSNDNRHTRQRTTHEIYNIAGIRSATTSELVDKVLHLSRSKSPVLELESTANAQDDYQGSITKAIVGISFRAKVSLDEGLIRLVGSYLARTEQFLIDRIDNMCYAASPHPEINSHVEKLDGCIVHMSADVSGLLGSLNAYSGHWQVDDEHQATRVLASVHWADESRWMLTLQNSEDSVEFFGLREGQTDDTDQLHDAVFHGEAGEQLVEWELEVDAERAAVKLIVPGTERQLGPPPYFAGEFTWISRSGDVFPWRLSPFCCPAAEPWPFAAEDPLDHSIEYLRMATEDAFTASIPKALCDRLSRALEYVGGQLGTLSLSLLDDDMIFRKTRMGPASGWVQAQLPACTTVCEHPTVCVDTGDCQCVLSACKGVTRFPFEDKARSDALSFSSPSATMPAPAGSYHLEPRSTSQSWMSVLRPQARQYLLSGVSQPAIYVSSFTSSAQEWISSLSQPVHELDAEKRNCFTADGMLELQLSLQRTEAEDADLYFLPNYQARYDGLWHHAWEALRENMPRADPHRLVIPFTHDFGACRAFDFSLWNLRHHARRDPSTRHVIAWTVNGDLNSVCYKPLQDVIIPPRTCNSPELYELYGDRSRVRPSRERKVLASFSGTYWGVGGISRRKLTCPRTLSLPTYPVLQSQHTLRTVWGPGGAQPGYLELLGDSIFCPVPEGVAGWSPRLVDAVYAGCIPVLVGRATQHAFWDLLDWAQFSLTVEREDLQRLESVLLGYTMEEVERMQRALLKVREAFVYPLDSDAAAGEGEEGRGPVWWATVASGMRRRTRYPVPGVVDQPDGLL
;
A
#
# COMPACT_ATOMS: atom_id res chain seq x y z
N MET A 1 9.80 -0.14 19.60
CA MET A 1 8.62 0.17 20.43
C MET A 1 8.94 0.95 21.72
N ILE A 2 9.70 0.39 22.68
CA ILE A 2 9.95 1.09 23.97
C ILE A 2 10.83 2.33 23.81
N GLY A 3 11.62 2.41 22.73
CA GLY A 3 12.34 3.61 22.31
C GLY A 3 11.37 4.77 22.07
N THR A 4 10.98 5.09 20.83
CA THR A 4 10.32 6.37 20.54
C THR A 4 9.06 6.73 21.36
N THR A 5 8.09 5.82 21.58
CA THR A 5 6.85 6.18 22.30
C THR A 5 6.97 6.14 23.83
N SER A 6 7.66 5.14 24.43
CA SER A 6 7.92 5.18 25.88
C SER A 6 8.93 6.27 26.23
N ILE A 7 9.93 6.53 25.37
CA ILE A 7 10.82 7.70 25.48
C ILE A 7 9.96 8.96 25.51
N TYR A 8 9.02 9.15 24.57
CA TYR A 8 8.19 10.35 24.56
C TYR A 8 7.38 10.54 25.83
N ARG A 9 6.65 9.50 26.28
CA ARG A 9 5.85 9.58 27.52
C ARG A 9 6.72 9.76 28.75
N LEU A 10 7.86 9.07 28.83
CA LEU A 10 8.82 9.20 29.92
C LEU A 10 9.46 10.60 29.95
N ILE A 11 9.95 11.10 28.81
CA ILE A 11 10.48 12.46 28.65
C ILE A 11 9.42 13.46 29.10
N ARG A 12 8.17 13.33 28.64
CA ARG A 12 7.08 14.22 29.00
C ARG A 12 6.87 14.27 30.52
N GLN A 13 6.87 13.12 31.20
CA GLN A 13 6.75 13.05 32.66
C GLN A 13 7.96 13.67 33.38
N LEU A 14 9.19 13.37 32.94
CA LEU A 14 10.41 13.88 33.55
C LEU A 14 10.56 15.39 33.39
N VAL A 15 10.33 15.90 32.18
CA VAL A 15 10.36 17.34 31.90
C VAL A 15 9.22 18.05 32.65
N GLY A 16 8.03 17.44 32.72
CA GLY A 16 6.92 17.94 33.53
C GLY A 16 7.28 18.08 35.02
N ALA A 17 8.12 17.17 35.53
CA ALA A 17 8.71 17.23 36.86
C ALA A 17 9.96 18.12 36.96
N SER A 18 10.24 18.97 35.96
CA SER A 18 11.41 19.87 35.89
C SER A 18 12.76 19.14 35.94
N THR A 19 12.81 17.89 35.51
CA THR A 19 14.06 17.13 35.40
C THR A 19 14.70 17.39 34.03
N PRO A 20 15.96 17.87 33.97
CA PRO A 20 16.70 17.95 32.72
C PRO A 20 16.91 16.56 32.11
N VAL A 21 16.67 16.42 30.81
CA VAL A 21 16.79 15.16 30.07
C VAL A 21 17.69 15.36 28.87
N THR A 22 18.67 14.47 28.70
CA THR A 22 19.37 14.29 27.42
C THR A 22 18.83 13.03 26.77
N ALA A 23 18.17 13.16 25.63
CA ALA A 23 17.64 12.05 24.86
C ALA A 23 18.57 11.73 23.69
N VAL A 24 19.05 10.49 23.61
CA VAL A 24 19.93 10.02 22.54
C VAL A 24 19.20 8.94 21.74
N ASP A 25 18.99 9.19 20.45
CA ASP A 25 18.37 8.24 19.52
C ASP A 25 18.75 8.61 18.09
N LEU A 26 18.72 7.64 17.17
CA LEU A 26 18.91 7.90 15.75
C LEU A 26 17.70 8.60 15.13
N ILE A 27 16.51 8.43 15.72
CA ILE A 27 15.24 8.84 15.12
C ILE A 27 14.45 9.72 16.10
N PHE A 28 14.23 10.97 15.70
CA PHE A 28 13.26 11.88 16.32
C PHE A 28 12.39 12.50 15.23
N HIS A 29 11.07 12.44 15.42
CA HIS A 29 10.12 13.11 14.54
C HIS A 29 9.90 14.55 15.02
N GLU A 30 10.07 15.51 14.12
CA GLU A 30 9.94 16.94 14.47
C GLU A 30 8.51 17.29 14.91
N SER A 31 7.49 16.67 14.32
CA SER A 31 6.09 16.82 14.73
C SER A 31 5.89 16.42 16.20
N GLU A 32 6.44 15.28 16.62
CA GLU A 32 6.34 14.81 18.00
C GLU A 32 7.09 15.73 18.96
N LEU A 33 8.31 16.16 18.62
CA LEU A 33 9.04 17.13 19.42
C LEU A 33 8.26 18.44 19.56
N GLN A 34 7.62 18.89 18.49
CA GLN A 34 6.78 20.09 18.51
C GLN A 34 5.52 19.89 19.36
N GLU A 35 4.86 18.73 19.30
CA GLU A 35 3.77 18.38 20.23
C GLU A 35 4.25 18.41 21.68
N LEU A 36 5.46 17.91 21.96
CA LEU A 36 6.03 17.94 23.31
C LEU A 36 6.31 19.36 23.77
N TYR A 37 6.92 20.18 22.92
CA TYR A 37 7.19 21.59 23.23
C TYR A 37 5.91 22.39 23.41
N THR A 38 4.84 22.04 22.70
CA THR A 38 3.53 22.69 22.85
C THR A 38 2.87 22.25 24.16
N ALA A 39 2.87 20.95 24.47
CA ALA A 39 2.29 20.40 25.69
C ALA A 39 3.11 20.72 26.95
N GLN A 40 4.42 20.93 26.82
CA GLN A 40 5.38 21.18 27.89
C GLN A 40 6.42 22.23 27.44
N PRO A 41 6.11 23.55 27.44
CA PRO A 41 7.01 24.59 26.94
C PRO A 41 8.42 24.58 27.53
N GLN A 42 8.54 24.21 28.82
CA GLN A 42 9.81 24.02 29.53
C GLN A 42 10.74 22.96 28.92
N ALA A 43 10.23 22.03 28.10
CA ALA A 43 11.04 21.08 27.34
C ALA A 43 12.07 21.80 26.46
N ARG A 44 11.81 23.02 25.98
CA ARG A 44 12.79 23.77 25.17
C ARG A 44 14.10 24.08 25.91
N MET A 45 14.06 24.14 27.24
CA MET A 45 15.24 24.39 28.08
C MET A 45 15.75 23.11 28.74
N LEU A 46 14.85 22.18 29.06
CA LEU A 46 15.16 20.98 29.84
C LEU A 46 15.49 19.75 28.99
N LEU A 47 15.10 19.72 27.71
CA LEU A 47 15.36 18.60 26.81
C LEU A 47 16.51 18.93 25.85
N ARG A 48 17.58 18.16 25.92
CA ARG A 48 18.65 18.11 24.91
C ARG A 48 18.48 16.88 24.05
N VAL A 49 18.25 17.06 22.75
CA VAL A 49 18.15 15.97 21.77
C VAL A 49 19.52 15.74 21.12
N VAL A 50 19.98 14.48 21.10
CA VAL A 50 21.22 14.05 20.46
C VAL A 50 20.88 12.98 19.42
N ARG A 51 21.02 13.32 18.14
CA ARG A 51 20.61 12.48 17.00
C ARG A 51 21.76 11.60 16.50
N GLU A 52 22.18 10.64 17.30
CA GLU A 52 23.41 9.86 17.08
C GLU A 52 23.26 8.41 17.56
N ASP A 53 24.17 7.53 17.12
CA ASP A 53 24.16 6.10 17.44
C ASP A 53 24.78 5.82 18.83
N ILE A 54 24.16 4.92 19.60
CA ILE A 54 24.70 4.46 20.89
C ILE A 54 26.02 3.69 20.76
N ARG A 55 26.34 3.20 19.56
CA ARG A 55 27.58 2.50 19.25
C ARG A 55 28.77 3.44 19.03
N ASP A 56 28.54 4.75 18.93
CA ASP A 56 29.62 5.74 18.90
C ASP A 56 30.08 6.10 20.32
N PRO A 57 31.30 5.69 20.73
CA PRO A 57 31.82 6.03 22.05
C PRO A 57 32.05 7.53 22.23
N SER A 58 32.24 8.30 21.16
CA SER A 58 32.39 9.76 21.24
C SER A 58 31.08 10.43 21.63
N THR A 59 29.97 10.00 21.01
CA THR A 59 28.61 10.43 21.33
C THR A 59 28.25 10.08 22.76
N MET A 60 28.45 8.82 23.19
CA MET A 60 28.09 8.40 24.54
C MET A 60 28.84 9.21 25.62
N ARG A 61 30.12 9.51 25.41
CA ARG A 61 30.90 10.37 26.33
C ARG A 61 30.45 11.83 26.36
N LYS A 62 29.88 12.36 25.27
CA LYS A 62 29.33 13.73 25.21
C LYS A 62 27.91 13.84 25.79
N ALA A 63 27.16 12.74 25.75
CA ALA A 63 25.79 12.67 26.24
C ALA A 63 25.73 12.33 27.74
N ILE A 64 26.60 11.44 28.21
CA ILE A 64 26.70 11.04 29.61
C ILE A 64 27.87 11.81 30.23
N THR A 65 27.56 12.91 30.91
CA THR A 65 28.52 13.79 31.58
C THR A 65 28.49 13.58 33.10
N SER A 66 29.48 14.12 33.83
CA SER A 66 29.64 13.90 35.28
C SER A 66 28.51 14.43 36.17
N ASP A 67 27.59 15.23 35.61
CA ASP A 67 26.38 15.76 36.26
C ASP A 67 25.14 14.90 36.02
N VAL A 68 25.23 13.87 35.16
CA VAL A 68 24.13 12.93 34.92
C VAL A 68 23.93 12.05 36.17
N ALA A 69 22.72 12.05 36.71
CA ALA A 69 22.38 11.24 37.89
C ALA A 69 22.17 9.75 37.55
N GLY A 70 21.65 9.47 36.35
CA GLY A 70 21.44 8.12 35.86
C GLY A 70 20.97 8.06 34.41
N VAL A 71 20.94 6.85 33.87
CA VAL A 71 20.63 6.54 32.47
C VAL A 71 19.48 5.54 32.40
N VAL A 72 18.50 5.80 31.54
CA VAL A 72 17.46 4.84 31.16
C VAL A 72 17.77 4.35 29.75
N HIS A 73 18.24 3.11 29.64
CA HIS A 73 18.71 2.52 28.38
C HIS A 73 17.58 1.75 27.68
N LEU A 74 16.93 2.44 26.73
CA LEU A 74 15.84 1.91 25.88
C LEU A 74 16.27 1.65 24.44
N ALA A 75 17.43 2.18 24.02
CA ALA A 75 17.92 2.11 22.65
C ALA A 75 18.32 0.67 22.30
N ALA A 76 17.61 0.05 21.37
CA ALA A 76 17.79 -1.35 21.01
C ALA A 76 17.08 -1.68 19.69
N VAL A 77 17.60 -2.68 18.98
CA VAL A 77 16.79 -3.46 18.05
C VAL A 77 15.81 -4.29 18.86
N SER A 78 14.51 -4.14 18.59
CA SER A 78 13.42 -4.74 19.38
C SER A 78 12.44 -5.61 18.57
N ARG A 79 12.68 -5.78 17.26
CA ARG A 79 11.87 -6.63 16.36
C ARG A 79 12.54 -7.97 16.15
N GLU A 80 11.79 -9.05 16.34
CA GLU A 80 12.28 -10.41 16.19
C GLU A 80 12.61 -10.74 14.73
N GLU A 81 11.64 -10.50 13.85
CA GLU A 81 11.77 -10.71 12.41
C GLU A 81 13.02 -10.00 11.86
N TRP A 82 13.23 -8.75 12.27
CA TRP A 82 14.41 -7.99 11.85
C TRP A 82 15.71 -8.59 12.39
N CYS A 83 15.76 -9.00 13.67
CA CYS A 83 16.94 -9.64 14.25
C CYS A 83 17.26 -10.98 13.57
N SER A 84 16.24 -11.73 13.15
CA SER A 84 16.42 -12.97 12.41
C SER A 84 17.05 -12.74 11.03
N ASP A 85 16.63 -11.68 10.34
CA ASP A 85 17.17 -11.33 9.03
C ASP A 85 18.53 -10.58 9.13
N ASN A 86 18.88 -10.00 10.30
CA ASN A 86 20.04 -9.12 10.51
C ASN A 86 20.76 -9.40 11.84
N GLN A 87 21.15 -10.66 12.08
CA GLN A 87 21.68 -11.12 13.37
C GLN A 87 22.87 -10.31 13.88
N ALA A 88 23.88 -10.05 13.05
CA ALA A 88 25.11 -9.38 13.48
C ALA A 88 24.84 -7.96 14.02
N ASP A 89 24.04 -7.18 13.29
CA ASP A 89 23.67 -5.82 13.69
C ASP A 89 22.76 -5.81 14.92
N CYS A 90 21.87 -6.80 15.06
CA CYS A 90 21.03 -6.96 16.26
C CYS A 90 21.89 -7.11 17.53
N PHE A 91 22.96 -7.92 17.49
CA PHE A 91 23.88 -8.07 18.62
C PHE A 91 24.77 -6.84 18.83
N ASP A 92 25.27 -6.21 17.75
CA ASP A 92 26.11 -5.01 17.87
C ASP A 92 25.37 -3.85 18.54
N VAL A 93 24.10 -3.60 18.16
CA VAL A 93 23.29 -2.57 18.80
C VAL A 93 22.94 -2.96 20.25
N ASN A 94 22.42 -4.17 20.47
CA ASN A 94 21.86 -4.54 21.77
C ASN A 94 22.93 -4.81 22.82
N ASP A 95 24.02 -5.50 22.48
CA ASP A 95 25.10 -5.84 23.42
C ASP A 95 26.23 -4.81 23.38
N ARG A 96 26.89 -4.61 22.23
CA ARG A 96 28.02 -3.66 22.16
C ARG A 96 27.58 -2.22 22.44
N GLY A 97 26.40 -1.79 21.97
CA GLY A 97 25.81 -0.50 22.35
C GLY A 97 25.63 -0.36 23.87
N THR A 98 25.20 -1.43 24.56
CA THR A 98 25.12 -1.45 26.03
C THR A 98 26.49 -1.32 26.68
N GLN A 99 27.52 -1.99 26.15
CA GLN A 99 28.91 -1.85 26.62
C GLN A 99 29.47 -0.44 26.43
N MET A 100 29.08 0.27 25.36
CA MET A 100 29.47 1.67 25.14
C MET A 100 28.87 2.60 26.19
N ILE A 101 27.62 2.36 26.59
CA ILE A 101 26.97 3.09 27.68
C ILE A 101 27.68 2.80 29.02
N LEU A 102 27.96 1.53 29.33
CA LEU A 102 28.70 1.17 30.57
C LEU A 102 30.08 1.85 30.63
N SER A 103 30.79 1.90 29.51
CA SER A 103 32.08 2.60 29.40
C SER A 103 31.95 4.11 29.62
N ALA A 104 30.86 4.73 29.17
CA ALA A 104 30.58 6.15 29.37
C ALA A 104 30.15 6.46 30.82
N LEU A 105 29.44 5.54 31.48
CA LEU A 105 29.14 5.62 32.92
C LEU A 105 30.43 5.62 33.76
N ASP A 106 31.40 4.78 33.41
CA ASP A 106 32.73 4.76 34.05
C ASP A 106 33.47 6.08 33.87
N ALA A 107 33.47 6.63 32.64
CA ALA A 107 34.12 7.89 32.34
C ALA A 107 33.48 9.09 33.06
N SER A 108 32.22 8.95 33.48
CA SER A 108 31.44 9.97 34.19
C SER A 108 31.53 9.85 35.71
N GLU A 109 32.34 8.92 36.24
CA GLU A 109 32.50 8.71 37.67
C GLU A 109 32.94 10.00 38.37
N LYS A 110 32.21 10.37 39.43
CA LYS A 110 32.53 11.52 40.28
C LYS A 110 32.51 11.14 41.75
N GLY A 111 33.64 11.34 42.43
CA GLY A 111 33.75 11.06 43.87
C GLY A 111 33.48 9.60 44.24
N GLY A 112 33.84 8.65 43.35
CA GLY A 112 33.55 7.22 43.56
C GLY A 112 32.18 6.76 43.06
N LYS A 113 31.28 7.68 42.67
CA LYS A 113 29.91 7.34 42.26
C LYS A 113 29.76 7.44 40.74
N ARG A 114 29.26 6.36 40.13
CA ARG A 114 28.80 6.35 38.74
C ARG A 114 27.30 6.69 38.70
N PRO A 115 26.79 7.24 37.59
CA PRO A 115 25.35 7.35 37.37
C PRO A 115 24.68 5.97 37.44
N TRP A 116 23.46 5.89 37.95
CA TRP A 116 22.71 4.62 37.99
C TRP A 116 22.17 4.24 36.59
N LEU A 117 21.82 2.97 36.39
CA LEU A 117 21.33 2.45 35.10
C LEU A 117 19.99 1.73 35.25
N VAL A 118 18.98 2.09 34.44
CA VAL A 118 17.79 1.26 34.23
C VAL A 118 17.84 0.69 32.80
N PHE A 119 17.83 -0.63 32.65
CA PHE A 119 17.92 -1.31 31.36
C PHE A 119 16.59 -1.99 30.99
N ALA A 120 16.14 -1.78 29.74
CA ALA A 120 14.99 -2.46 29.16
C ALA A 120 15.38 -3.80 28.52
N SER A 121 15.12 -4.88 29.23
CA SER A 121 15.23 -6.26 28.74
C SER A 121 13.85 -6.82 28.31
N ASP A 122 13.79 -8.10 28.01
CA ASP A 122 12.67 -8.76 27.33
C ASP A 122 12.34 -10.10 27.99
N ARG A 123 11.06 -10.48 28.05
CA ARG A 123 10.64 -11.81 28.55
C ARG A 123 11.27 -12.98 27.80
N ARG A 124 11.67 -12.82 26.54
CA ARG A 124 12.25 -13.89 25.71
C ARG A 124 13.66 -14.33 26.13
N VAL A 125 14.23 -13.75 27.18
CA VAL A 125 15.48 -14.23 27.79
C VAL A 125 15.30 -15.53 28.57
N TYR A 126 14.09 -15.84 29.01
CA TYR A 126 13.78 -17.05 29.79
C TYR A 126 13.79 -18.31 28.93
N ASP A 127 14.02 -19.45 29.58
CA ASP A 127 13.74 -20.78 29.02
C ASP A 127 12.21 -20.91 28.80
N PRO A 128 11.73 -21.23 27.58
CA PRO A 128 10.31 -21.43 27.32
C PRO A 128 9.66 -22.54 28.15
N GLN A 129 10.45 -23.42 28.77
CA GLN A 129 9.97 -24.48 29.66
C GLN A 129 9.99 -24.08 31.15
N ALA A 130 10.21 -22.80 31.46
CA ALA A 130 10.16 -22.30 32.83
C ALA A 130 8.76 -22.46 33.44
N ARG A 131 8.69 -22.76 34.75
CA ARG A 131 7.40 -22.90 35.45
C ARG A 131 6.71 -21.54 35.58
N HIS A 132 5.41 -21.51 35.28
CA HIS A 132 4.57 -20.32 35.44
C HIS A 132 4.00 -20.19 36.88
N PRO A 133 3.82 -18.95 37.38
CA PRO A 133 4.31 -17.71 36.79
C PRO A 133 5.84 -17.62 36.92
N VAL A 134 6.50 -17.18 35.84
CA VAL A 134 7.96 -17.13 35.72
C VAL A 134 8.53 -16.12 36.72
N GLN A 135 9.46 -16.59 37.56
CA GLN A 135 10.17 -15.77 38.54
C GLN A 135 11.49 -15.25 37.93
N GLU A 136 12.05 -14.17 38.48
CA GLU A 136 13.27 -13.56 37.92
C GLU A 136 14.53 -14.43 38.00
N ASP A 137 14.54 -15.43 38.88
CA ASP A 137 15.60 -16.43 39.06
C ASP A 137 15.42 -17.69 38.20
N ALA A 138 14.38 -17.75 37.36
CA ALA A 138 14.18 -18.82 36.41
C ALA A 138 15.35 -18.92 35.41
N ALA A 139 15.56 -20.11 34.86
CA ALA A 139 16.62 -20.36 33.88
C ALA A 139 16.44 -19.48 32.63
N THR A 140 17.56 -18.98 32.09
CA THR A 140 17.59 -18.16 30.88
C THR A 140 18.19 -18.93 29.71
N ARG A 141 17.33 -19.45 28.82
CA ARG A 141 17.69 -20.18 27.60
C ARG A 141 16.87 -19.68 26.42
N PRO A 142 17.17 -18.47 25.91
CA PRO A 142 16.40 -17.86 24.84
C PRO A 142 16.46 -18.71 23.57
N THR A 143 15.31 -18.91 22.94
CA THR A 143 15.19 -19.60 21.65
C THR A 143 15.20 -18.65 20.46
N SER A 144 14.98 -17.35 20.69
CA SER A 144 15.03 -16.32 19.65
C SER A 144 16.34 -15.53 19.68
N LEU A 145 16.78 -15.06 18.52
CA LEU A 145 17.99 -14.23 18.39
C LEU A 145 17.87 -12.91 19.14
N LEU A 146 16.68 -12.32 19.17
CA LEU A 146 16.41 -11.11 19.95
C LEU A 146 16.55 -11.40 21.47
N GLY A 147 15.96 -12.49 21.97
CA GLY A 147 16.12 -12.91 23.37
C GLY A 147 17.59 -13.15 23.73
N ALA A 148 18.35 -13.80 22.85
CA ALA A 148 19.78 -14.02 23.03
C ALA A 148 20.59 -12.71 23.09
N SER A 149 20.31 -11.76 22.21
CA SER A 149 20.98 -10.44 22.21
C SER A 149 20.70 -9.64 23.48
N LYS A 150 19.45 -9.70 24.00
CA LYS A 150 19.06 -9.03 25.24
C LYS A 150 19.69 -9.69 26.46
N LEU A 151 19.70 -11.02 26.52
CA LEU A 151 20.37 -11.76 27.59
C LEU A 151 21.87 -11.45 27.62
N LYS A 152 22.51 -11.31 26.46
CA LYS A 152 23.91 -10.92 26.37
C LYS A 152 24.16 -9.52 26.95
N ALA A 153 23.28 -8.56 26.66
CA ALA A 153 23.33 -7.24 27.27
C ALA A 153 23.13 -7.27 28.80
N GLU A 154 22.21 -8.11 29.31
CA GLU A 154 22.04 -8.33 30.76
C GLU A 154 23.33 -8.84 31.41
N GLN A 155 24.01 -9.80 30.76
CA GLN A 155 25.29 -10.35 31.22
C GLN A 155 26.37 -9.26 31.23
N SER A 156 26.46 -8.44 30.19
CA SER A 156 27.41 -7.31 30.13
C SER A 156 27.22 -6.34 31.32
N ILE A 157 25.97 -6.04 31.70
CA ILE A 157 25.68 -5.21 32.89
C ILE A 157 26.07 -5.92 34.19
N GLN A 158 25.75 -7.22 34.30
CA GLN A 158 26.08 -8.03 35.48
C GLN A 158 27.58 -8.15 35.69
N ASP A 159 28.33 -8.48 34.64
CA ASP A 159 29.79 -8.64 34.67
C ASP A 159 30.47 -7.31 35.02
N HIS A 160 29.98 -6.20 34.47
CA HIS A 160 30.46 -4.86 34.81
C HIS A 160 30.25 -4.52 36.29
N SER A 161 29.05 -4.82 36.81
CA SER A 161 28.71 -4.64 38.22
C SER A 161 29.61 -5.47 39.16
N ILE A 162 29.85 -6.74 38.82
CA ILE A 162 30.78 -7.62 39.56
C ILE A 162 32.21 -7.08 39.48
N GLY A 163 32.65 -6.63 38.30
CA GLY A 163 33.97 -6.05 38.08
C GLY A 163 34.22 -4.84 38.99
N ILE A 164 33.26 -3.92 39.07
CA ILE A 164 33.32 -2.77 39.99
C ILE A 164 33.43 -3.25 41.44
N ALA A 165 32.57 -4.18 41.86
CA ALA A 165 32.53 -4.69 43.23
C ALA A 165 33.84 -5.43 43.63
N SER A 166 34.51 -6.07 42.67
CA SER A 166 35.71 -6.89 42.90
C SER A 166 37.03 -6.11 42.76
N SER A 167 37.01 -4.89 42.22
CA SER A 167 38.20 -4.11 41.84
C SER A 167 39.13 -3.64 42.99
N GLY A 168 38.84 -4.00 44.25
CA GLY A 168 39.73 -3.79 45.41
C GLY A 168 39.99 -2.33 45.82
N ARG A 169 39.65 -1.36 44.97
CA ARG A 169 39.64 0.08 45.25
C ARG A 169 38.27 0.42 45.81
N GLY A 170 38.11 0.34 47.13
CA GLY A 170 36.84 0.48 47.86
C GLY A 170 36.13 1.86 47.77
N THR A 171 36.10 2.51 46.61
CA THR A 171 35.48 3.81 46.36
C THR A 171 34.43 3.80 45.24
N GLY A 172 34.49 2.88 44.27
CA GLY A 172 33.57 2.85 43.11
C GLY A 172 32.19 2.23 43.41
N THR A 173 31.10 2.89 43.04
CA THR A 173 29.70 2.39 43.17
C THR A 173 28.92 2.55 41.87
N MET A 174 28.10 1.54 41.53
CA MET A 174 27.10 1.63 40.47
C MET A 174 25.85 0.84 40.88
N HIS A 175 24.67 1.43 40.72
CA HIS A 175 23.41 0.73 40.94
C HIS A 175 22.70 0.57 39.60
N ALA A 176 22.22 -0.64 39.33
CA ALA A 176 21.50 -0.95 38.10
C ALA A 176 20.20 -1.73 38.39
N ILE A 177 19.17 -1.46 37.59
CA ILE A 177 17.95 -2.25 37.51
C ILE A 177 17.76 -2.73 36.07
N THR A 178 17.52 -4.02 35.88
CA THR A 178 17.05 -4.59 34.61
C THR A 178 15.56 -4.91 34.72
N LEU A 179 14.78 -4.39 33.78
CA LEU A 179 13.34 -4.66 33.66
C LEU A 179 13.11 -5.63 32.51
N ARG A 180 12.65 -6.84 32.79
CA ARG A 180 12.23 -7.82 31.78
C ARG A 180 10.75 -7.61 31.49
N LEU A 181 10.47 -7.04 30.32
CA LEU A 181 9.13 -6.58 29.96
C LEU A 181 8.34 -7.70 29.26
N SER A 182 7.07 -7.87 29.66
CA SER A 182 6.07 -8.65 28.92
C SER A 182 5.67 -7.96 27.60
N GLY A 183 4.65 -8.46 26.89
CA GLY A 183 4.19 -7.86 25.64
C GLY A 183 3.65 -6.44 25.84
N VAL A 184 4.46 -5.42 25.54
CA VAL A 184 4.05 -4.02 25.70
C VAL A 184 3.06 -3.62 24.59
N TYR A 185 1.98 -2.90 24.94
CA TYR A 185 1.00 -2.36 23.98
C TYR A 185 0.42 -1.00 24.43
N GLY A 186 -0.37 -0.34 23.57
CA GLY A 186 -1.09 0.90 23.92
C GLY A 186 -0.62 2.17 23.21
N SER A 187 0.10 2.05 22.10
CA SER A 187 0.54 3.17 21.27
C SER A 187 0.09 3.03 19.83
N VAL A 188 -0.47 4.12 19.27
CA VAL A 188 -0.80 4.24 17.83
C VAL A 188 0.42 4.35 16.91
N TYR A 189 1.60 4.37 17.50
CA TYR A 189 2.85 4.51 16.80
C TYR A 189 3.78 3.30 16.97
N ASP A 190 3.22 2.20 17.45
CA ASP A 190 3.89 0.92 17.47
C ASP A 190 4.07 0.39 16.04
N HIS A 191 4.91 -0.63 15.87
CA HIS A 191 5.07 -1.28 14.59
C HIS A 191 3.83 -2.11 14.26
N VAL A 192 3.32 -1.96 13.04
CA VAL A 192 2.10 -2.61 12.54
C VAL A 192 2.19 -4.14 12.47
N ASP A 193 3.39 -4.71 12.55
CA ASP A 193 3.66 -6.15 12.55
C ASP A 193 3.62 -6.78 13.96
N ARG A 194 3.44 -5.99 15.02
CA ARG A 194 3.29 -6.51 16.39
C ARG A 194 1.85 -6.88 16.69
N LEU A 195 1.69 -7.96 17.46
CA LEU A 195 0.40 -8.62 17.73
C LEU A 195 -0.80 -7.69 17.91
N VAL A 196 -0.76 -6.76 18.87
CA VAL A 196 -1.92 -5.87 19.12
C VAL A 196 -2.15 -4.89 17.96
N ALA A 197 -1.08 -4.30 17.41
CA ALA A 197 -1.18 -3.37 16.30
C ALA A 197 -1.60 -4.07 14.98
N SER A 198 -1.12 -5.28 14.73
CA SER A 198 -1.47 -6.10 13.57
C SER A 198 -2.93 -6.57 13.58
N ILE A 199 -3.61 -6.46 14.72
CA ILE A 199 -5.04 -6.70 14.86
C ILE A 199 -5.82 -5.38 14.77
N VAL A 200 -5.43 -4.37 15.54
CA VAL A 200 -6.17 -3.08 15.63
C VAL A 200 -6.16 -2.30 14.31
N VAL A 201 -5.01 -2.22 13.64
CA VAL A 201 -4.87 -1.43 12.40
C VAL A 201 -5.79 -1.95 11.29
N PRO A 202 -5.74 -3.25 10.91
CA PRO A 202 -6.68 -3.76 9.92
C PRO A 202 -8.13 -3.77 10.40
N ALA A 203 -8.40 -3.98 11.70
CA ALA A 203 -9.76 -3.97 12.23
C ALA A 203 -10.46 -2.61 12.05
N ILE A 204 -9.77 -1.50 12.35
CA ILE A 204 -10.31 -0.13 12.21
C ILE A 204 -10.57 0.23 10.75
N SER A 205 -9.83 -0.35 9.81
CA SER A 205 -10.05 -0.15 8.37
C SER A 205 -10.75 -1.32 7.71
N HIS A 206 -11.40 -2.21 8.45
CA HIS A 206 -12.15 -3.35 7.91
C HIS A 206 -11.35 -4.26 6.94
N LEU A 207 -10.02 -4.21 6.99
CA LEU A 207 -9.12 -5.07 6.22
C LEU A 207 -8.97 -6.43 6.91
N PRO A 208 -8.50 -7.48 6.20
CA PRO A 208 -8.34 -8.79 6.81
C PRO A 208 -7.47 -8.79 8.06
N VAL A 209 -8.00 -9.30 9.17
CA VAL A 209 -7.28 -9.54 10.42
C VAL A 209 -6.74 -10.96 10.38
N GLN A 210 -5.41 -11.10 10.37
CA GLN A 210 -4.73 -12.38 10.43
C GLN A 210 -4.05 -12.56 11.77
N TYR A 211 -4.20 -13.74 12.39
CA TYR A 211 -3.50 -14.08 13.62
C TYR A 211 -3.19 -15.58 13.70
N ILE A 212 -2.19 -15.92 14.51
CA ILE A 212 -1.90 -17.30 14.89
C ILE A 212 -2.65 -17.59 16.18
N ASN A 213 -3.53 -18.59 16.16
CA ASN A 213 -4.28 -18.99 17.33
C ASN A 213 -3.38 -19.75 18.31
N SER A 214 -3.64 -19.52 19.58
CA SER A 214 -2.94 -20.15 20.69
C SER A 214 -3.92 -20.33 21.84
N GLU A 215 -3.90 -21.52 22.45
CA GLU A 215 -4.62 -21.80 23.69
C GLU A 215 -3.99 -21.06 24.89
N HIS A 216 -2.79 -20.48 24.71
CA HIS A 216 -2.07 -19.78 25.76
C HIS A 216 -2.57 -18.35 25.94
N GLU A 217 -2.53 -17.94 27.20
CA GLU A 217 -2.96 -16.65 27.68
C GLU A 217 -1.83 -15.61 27.47
N LEU A 218 -2.14 -14.50 26.80
CA LEU A 218 -1.17 -13.44 26.48
C LEU A 218 -0.86 -12.59 27.71
N ASP A 219 0.39 -12.55 28.14
CA ASP A 219 0.84 -11.57 29.14
C ASP A 219 1.20 -10.24 28.47
N LEU A 220 0.23 -9.33 28.47
CA LEU A 220 0.33 -7.99 27.91
C LEU A 220 0.37 -6.92 29.00
N VAL A 221 1.28 -5.96 28.86
CA VAL A 221 1.41 -4.82 29.78
C VAL A 221 1.18 -3.51 29.03
N HIS A 222 0.32 -2.66 29.57
CA HIS A 222 0.05 -1.37 28.96
C HIS A 222 1.26 -0.43 29.07
N ILE A 223 1.46 0.42 28.07
CA ILE A 223 2.60 1.34 27.97
C ILE A 223 2.73 2.27 29.18
N ASP A 224 1.62 2.70 29.78
CA ASP A 224 1.63 3.56 30.97
C ASP A 224 2.14 2.82 32.21
N ASP A 225 1.76 1.56 32.39
CA ASP A 225 2.29 0.72 33.48
C ASP A 225 3.79 0.46 33.27
N CYS A 226 4.24 0.30 32.02
CA CYS A 226 5.67 0.23 31.72
C CYS A 226 6.42 1.51 32.12
N VAL A 227 5.88 2.69 31.78
CA VAL A 227 6.48 3.98 32.16
C VAL A 227 6.53 4.13 33.68
N ASP A 228 5.47 3.72 34.40
CA ASP A 228 5.46 3.69 35.86
C ASP A 228 6.57 2.81 36.42
N ALA A 229 6.83 1.63 35.84
CA ALA A 229 7.92 0.75 36.26
C ALA A 229 9.30 1.41 36.10
N PHE A 230 9.54 2.14 35.00
CA PHE A 230 10.77 2.90 34.80
C PHE A 230 10.92 4.01 35.85
N LEU A 231 9.88 4.82 36.06
CA LEU A 231 9.90 5.91 37.05
C LEU A 231 10.15 5.39 38.49
N LEU A 232 9.50 4.29 38.86
CA LEU A 232 9.71 3.64 40.17
C LEU A 232 11.14 3.10 40.32
N SER A 233 11.71 2.54 39.25
CA SER A 233 13.10 2.08 39.23
C SER A 233 14.09 3.23 39.37
N MET A 234 13.86 4.35 38.68
CA MET A 234 14.67 5.56 38.79
C MET A 234 14.67 6.11 40.23
N LYS A 235 13.48 6.15 40.85
CA LYS A 235 13.35 6.56 42.25
C LYS A 235 14.15 5.64 43.18
N ARG A 236 13.99 4.32 43.04
CA ARG A 236 14.70 3.30 43.84
C ARG A 236 16.22 3.44 43.72
N LEU A 237 16.73 3.61 42.51
CA LEU A 237 18.16 3.77 42.24
C LEU A 237 18.72 5.10 42.74
N THR A 238 17.93 6.18 42.66
CA THR A 238 18.29 7.48 43.22
C THR A 238 18.41 7.40 44.74
N ASP A 239 17.46 6.74 45.41
CA ASP A 239 17.51 6.52 46.86
C ASP A 239 18.73 5.67 47.27
N LEU A 240 19.10 4.65 46.48
CA LEU A 240 20.30 3.85 46.71
C LEU A 240 21.58 4.67 46.55
N SER A 241 21.69 5.46 45.47
CA SER A 241 22.87 6.28 45.20
C SER A 241 23.12 7.36 46.28
N ASN A 242 22.04 7.84 46.90
CA ASN A 242 22.09 8.82 47.99
C ASN A 242 22.34 8.20 49.39
N ASP A 243 22.20 6.88 49.54
CA ASP A 243 22.37 6.19 50.83
C ASP A 243 23.86 5.98 51.15
N ASN A 244 24.40 6.80 52.05
CA ASN A 244 25.82 6.74 52.44
C ASN A 244 26.11 5.82 53.64
N ARG A 245 25.17 4.96 54.05
CA ARG A 245 25.38 4.06 55.20
C ARG A 245 26.35 2.92 54.85
N HIS A 246 27.39 2.73 55.66
CA HIS A 246 28.44 1.71 55.46
C HIS A 246 27.95 0.24 55.50
N THR A 247 26.69 -0.01 55.87
CA THR A 247 26.12 -1.35 56.07
C THR A 247 25.42 -1.94 54.84
N ARG A 248 25.28 -1.20 53.73
CA ARG A 248 24.61 -1.66 52.51
C ARG A 248 25.59 -1.99 51.37
N GLN A 249 25.14 -2.84 50.45
CA GLN A 249 25.87 -3.15 49.21
C GLN A 249 26.11 -1.87 48.41
N ARG A 250 27.39 -1.61 48.10
CA ARG A 250 27.84 -0.41 47.40
C ARG A 250 27.59 -0.46 45.89
N THR A 251 27.36 -1.65 45.35
CA THR A 251 27.01 -1.88 43.94
C THR A 251 25.87 -2.91 43.94
N THR A 252 24.81 -2.66 43.17
CA THR A 252 23.65 -3.57 43.08
C THR A 252 23.22 -3.74 41.62
N HIS A 253 22.79 -4.94 41.26
CA HIS A 253 22.05 -5.19 40.03
C HIS A 253 20.78 -5.96 40.38
N GLU A 254 19.64 -5.27 40.36
CA GLU A 254 18.34 -5.87 40.65
C GLU A 254 17.61 -6.17 39.32
N ILE A 255 16.95 -7.31 39.21
CA ILE A 255 16.17 -7.71 38.03
C ILE A 255 14.70 -7.84 38.43
N TYR A 256 13.78 -7.28 37.64
CA TYR A 256 12.34 -7.34 37.88
C TYR A 256 11.57 -7.72 36.60
N ASN A 257 10.57 -8.59 36.74
CA ASN A 257 9.56 -8.84 35.72
C ASN A 257 8.48 -7.75 35.77
N ILE A 258 8.11 -7.23 34.60
CA ILE A 258 7.05 -6.23 34.44
C ILE A 258 5.97 -6.82 33.52
N ALA A 259 4.87 -7.24 34.13
CA ALA A 259 3.76 -7.95 33.52
C ALA A 259 2.40 -7.32 33.85
N GLY A 260 1.36 -7.70 33.09
CA GLY A 260 0.01 -7.13 33.17
C GLY A 260 -0.87 -7.69 34.30
N ILE A 261 -2.14 -7.25 34.34
CA ILE A 261 -3.14 -7.68 35.36
C ILE A 261 -3.85 -8.97 34.95
N ARG A 262 -4.23 -9.09 33.69
CA ARG A 262 -5.01 -10.20 33.12
C ARG A 262 -4.47 -10.55 31.75
N SER A 263 -4.47 -11.83 31.48
CA SER A 263 -4.19 -12.41 30.18
C SER A 263 -5.49 -12.69 29.43
N ALA A 264 -5.40 -12.72 28.11
CA ALA A 264 -6.46 -13.13 27.19
C ALA A 264 -5.83 -14.01 26.12
N THR A 265 -6.57 -14.94 25.55
CA THR A 265 -6.09 -15.65 24.35
C THR A 265 -6.03 -14.70 23.16
N THR A 266 -5.27 -15.05 22.12
CA THR A 266 -5.24 -14.25 20.89
C THR A 266 -6.63 -14.12 20.27
N SER A 267 -7.44 -15.17 20.33
CA SER A 267 -8.83 -15.17 19.83
C SER A 267 -9.70 -14.16 20.58
N GLU A 268 -9.64 -14.13 21.92
CA GLU A 268 -10.36 -13.15 22.74
C GLU A 268 -9.90 -11.71 22.48
N LEU A 269 -8.59 -11.50 22.26
CA LEU A 269 -8.05 -10.20 21.88
C LEU A 269 -8.62 -9.74 20.53
N VAL A 270 -8.66 -10.62 19.53
CA VAL A 270 -9.26 -10.33 18.22
C VAL A 270 -10.74 -10.00 18.36
N ASP A 271 -11.51 -10.84 19.06
CA ASP A 271 -12.94 -10.60 19.31
C ASP A 271 -13.16 -9.23 19.97
N LYS A 272 -12.43 -8.91 21.05
CA LYS A 272 -12.55 -7.61 21.74
C LYS A 272 -12.25 -6.43 20.81
N VAL A 273 -11.19 -6.52 20.00
CA VAL A 273 -10.82 -5.45 19.06
C VAL A 273 -11.89 -5.29 17.98
N LEU A 274 -12.40 -6.38 17.41
CA LEU A 274 -13.46 -6.32 16.40
C LEU A 274 -14.73 -5.67 16.95
N HIS A 275 -15.13 -5.97 18.19
CA HIS A 275 -16.31 -5.33 18.83
C HIS A 275 -16.09 -3.84 19.11
N LEU A 276 -14.93 -3.47 19.67
CA LEU A 276 -14.60 -2.07 19.97
C LEU A 276 -14.53 -1.19 18.72
N SER A 277 -14.00 -1.73 17.62
CA SER A 277 -13.89 -1.05 16.34
C SER A 277 -15.11 -1.24 15.43
N ARG A 278 -16.14 -1.98 15.89
CA ARG A 278 -17.32 -2.38 15.10
C ARG A 278 -16.92 -2.93 13.72
N SER A 279 -15.88 -3.74 13.73
CA SER A 279 -15.18 -4.09 12.53
C SER A 279 -15.96 -5.11 11.69
N LYS A 280 -15.99 -4.83 10.39
CA LYS A 280 -16.47 -5.75 9.35
C LYS A 280 -15.31 -6.54 8.71
N SER A 281 -14.15 -6.59 9.36
CA SER A 281 -12.96 -7.27 8.86
C SER A 281 -13.18 -8.77 8.64
N PRO A 282 -12.74 -9.31 7.49
CA PRO A 282 -12.50 -10.73 7.34
C PRO A 282 -11.44 -11.22 8.34
N VAL A 283 -11.53 -12.47 8.79
CA VAL A 283 -10.65 -13.05 9.79
C VAL A 283 -9.99 -14.30 9.24
N LEU A 284 -8.66 -14.32 9.20
CA LEU A 284 -7.85 -15.48 8.86
C LEU A 284 -7.12 -15.99 10.11
N GLU A 285 -7.57 -17.13 10.59
CA GLU A 285 -6.98 -17.84 11.73
C GLU A 285 -5.97 -18.87 11.22
N LEU A 286 -4.75 -18.84 11.75
CA LEU A 286 -3.70 -19.82 11.48
C LEU A 286 -3.43 -20.66 12.72
N GLU A 287 -3.09 -21.93 12.53
CA GLU A 287 -2.68 -22.82 13.62
C GLU A 287 -1.18 -22.69 13.89
N SER A 288 -0.78 -22.77 15.17
CA SER A 288 0.64 -22.80 15.54
C SER A 288 1.23 -24.18 15.24
N THR A 289 2.17 -24.26 14.30
CA THR A 289 2.95 -25.48 14.02
C THR A 289 4.18 -25.63 14.91
N ALA A 290 4.58 -24.59 15.64
CA ALA A 290 5.69 -24.60 16.58
C ALA A 290 5.20 -24.79 18.02
N ASN A 291 5.93 -25.60 18.82
CA ASN A 291 5.74 -25.64 20.27
C ASN A 291 5.80 -24.21 20.82
N ALA A 292 4.70 -23.77 21.44
CA ALA A 292 4.40 -22.40 21.82
C ALA A 292 5.59 -21.68 22.49
N GLN A 293 6.19 -20.74 21.76
CA GLN A 293 7.19 -19.79 22.29
C GLN A 293 6.55 -18.68 23.15
N ASP A 294 5.21 -18.63 23.19
CA ASP A 294 4.44 -17.54 23.79
C ASP A 294 3.62 -17.95 25.03
N ASP A 295 3.80 -19.18 25.54
CA ASP A 295 3.34 -19.50 26.90
C ASP A 295 4.25 -18.80 27.91
N TYR A 296 3.89 -17.57 28.26
CA TYR A 296 4.63 -16.77 29.24
C TYR A 296 3.65 -16.02 30.13
N GLN A 297 3.81 -16.23 31.43
CA GLN A 297 3.17 -15.45 32.47
C GLN A 297 4.22 -15.00 33.48
N GLY A 298 4.51 -13.71 33.55
CA GLY A 298 5.53 -13.16 34.46
C GLY A 298 5.00 -12.92 35.88
N SER A 299 5.75 -13.31 36.91
CA SER A 299 5.42 -12.93 38.29
C SER A 299 5.91 -11.53 38.62
N ILE A 300 5.02 -10.62 39.02
CA ILE A 300 5.39 -9.26 39.47
C ILE A 300 5.62 -9.16 40.99
N THR A 301 5.66 -10.28 41.71
CA THR A 301 5.76 -10.30 43.18
C THR A 301 7.00 -9.56 43.67
N LYS A 302 8.14 -9.79 43.03
CA LYS A 302 9.40 -9.11 43.36
C LYS A 302 9.35 -7.62 43.02
N ALA A 303 8.70 -7.24 41.92
CA ALA A 303 8.52 -5.84 41.52
C ALA A 303 7.61 -5.07 42.49
N ILE A 304 6.55 -5.70 43.00
CA ILE A 304 5.68 -5.14 44.04
C ILE A 304 6.48 -4.84 45.30
N VAL A 305 7.34 -5.75 45.75
CA VAL A 305 8.11 -5.58 47.00
C VAL A 305 9.29 -4.64 46.80
N GLY A 306 10.03 -4.77 45.69
CA GLY A 306 11.30 -4.08 45.47
C GLY A 306 11.16 -2.64 44.99
N ILE A 307 10.20 -2.38 44.09
CA ILE A 307 9.98 -1.06 43.49
C ILE A 307 8.53 -0.55 43.65
N SER A 308 7.67 -1.27 44.37
CA SER A 308 6.25 -0.90 44.54
C SER A 308 5.45 -0.86 43.23
N PHE A 309 5.90 -1.60 42.20
CA PHE A 309 5.21 -1.67 40.92
C PHE A 309 3.90 -2.47 41.03
N ARG A 310 2.83 -1.96 40.43
CA ARG A 310 1.56 -2.66 40.20
C ARG A 310 1.02 -2.22 38.85
N ALA A 311 0.65 -3.18 38.00
CA ALA A 311 -0.11 -2.88 36.79
C ALA A 311 -1.50 -2.34 37.18
N LYS A 312 -1.96 -1.28 36.51
CA LYS A 312 -3.22 -0.58 36.81
C LYS A 312 -4.20 -0.63 35.66
N VAL A 313 -3.70 -0.68 34.41
CA VAL A 313 -4.55 -0.63 33.21
C VAL A 313 -4.92 -2.06 32.83
N SER A 314 -6.21 -2.35 32.80
CA SER A 314 -6.72 -3.65 32.31
C SER A 314 -6.56 -3.75 30.79
N LEU A 315 -6.64 -4.97 30.24
CA LEU A 315 -6.62 -5.17 28.79
C LEU A 315 -7.75 -4.37 28.10
N ASP A 316 -8.97 -4.48 28.61
CA ASP A 316 -10.16 -3.81 28.05
C ASP A 316 -10.01 -2.28 28.06
N GLU A 317 -9.55 -1.71 29.17
CA GLU A 317 -9.28 -0.28 29.29
C GLU A 317 -8.17 0.17 28.32
N GLY A 318 -7.09 -0.60 28.23
CA GLY A 318 -5.99 -0.32 27.32
C GLY A 318 -6.39 -0.41 25.84
N LEU A 319 -7.21 -1.39 25.46
CA LEU A 319 -7.71 -1.54 24.09
C LEU A 319 -8.65 -0.40 23.71
N ILE A 320 -9.55 0.03 24.59
CA ILE A 320 -10.43 1.17 24.34
C ILE A 320 -9.63 2.45 24.17
N ARG A 321 -8.64 2.69 25.04
CA ARG A 321 -7.73 3.83 24.89
C ARG A 321 -6.97 3.78 23.56
N LEU A 322 -6.54 2.60 23.14
CA LEU A 322 -5.80 2.42 21.89
C LEU A 322 -6.68 2.66 20.66
N VAL A 323 -7.86 2.03 20.58
CA VAL A 323 -8.82 2.22 19.49
C VAL A 323 -9.26 3.68 19.42
N GLY A 324 -9.61 4.28 20.57
CA GLY A 324 -9.96 5.70 20.65
C GLY A 324 -8.83 6.62 20.21
N SER A 325 -7.57 6.29 20.53
CA SER A 325 -6.41 7.06 20.07
C SER A 325 -6.20 6.95 18.55
N TYR A 326 -6.45 5.79 17.94
CA TYR A 326 -6.39 5.64 16.48
C TYR A 326 -7.49 6.46 15.81
N LEU A 327 -8.72 6.36 16.30
CA LEU A 327 -9.85 7.12 15.76
C LEU A 327 -9.66 8.63 15.91
N ALA A 328 -9.21 9.10 17.08
CA ALA A 328 -8.93 10.53 17.31
C ALA A 328 -7.79 11.05 16.42
N ARG A 329 -6.78 10.21 16.15
CA ARG A 329 -5.70 10.55 15.22
C ARG A 329 -6.22 10.63 13.77
N THR A 330 -7.10 9.71 13.38
CA THR A 330 -7.79 9.76 12.09
C THR A 330 -8.64 11.02 11.97
N GLU A 331 -9.45 11.34 12.98
CA GLU A 331 -10.27 12.55 13.02
C GLU A 331 -9.42 13.81 12.83
N GLN A 332 -8.34 13.95 13.59
CA GLN A 332 -7.43 15.10 13.47
C GLN A 332 -6.78 15.16 12.09
N PHE A 333 -6.31 14.04 11.56
CA PHE A 333 -5.74 13.99 10.20
C PHE A 333 -6.77 14.45 9.16
N LEU A 334 -8.02 14.00 9.28
CA LEU A 334 -9.08 14.37 8.34
C LEU A 334 -9.41 15.86 8.43
N ILE A 335 -9.52 16.43 9.64
CA ILE A 335 -9.69 17.88 9.84
C ILE A 335 -8.54 18.64 9.16
N ASP A 336 -7.30 18.30 9.49
CA ASP A 336 -6.13 18.99 8.93
C ASP A 336 -6.08 18.87 7.41
N ARG A 337 -6.40 17.69 6.86
CA ARG A 337 -6.38 17.46 5.41
C ARG A 337 -7.50 18.23 4.71
N ILE A 338 -8.71 18.24 5.28
CA ILE A 338 -9.85 18.99 4.75
C ILE A 338 -9.54 20.49 4.77
N ASP A 339 -9.05 21.02 5.89
CA ASP A 339 -8.74 22.45 6.03
C ASP A 339 -7.67 22.92 5.02
N ASN A 340 -6.72 22.05 4.65
CA ASN A 340 -5.65 22.38 3.71
C ASN A 340 -6.00 22.15 2.24
N MET A 341 -6.93 21.23 1.95
CA MET A 341 -7.17 20.74 0.59
C MET A 341 -8.56 21.08 0.06
N CYS A 342 -9.57 21.15 0.94
CA CYS A 342 -10.96 21.27 0.57
C CYS A 342 -11.42 22.72 0.67
N TYR A 343 -11.56 23.32 -0.50
CA TYR A 343 -12.14 24.65 -0.67
C TYR A 343 -13.58 24.50 -1.17
N ALA A 344 -14.43 25.51 -0.97
CA ALA A 344 -15.76 25.55 -1.58
C ALA A 344 -15.70 25.59 -3.13
N ALA A 345 -14.51 25.87 -3.68
CA ALA A 345 -14.14 26.00 -5.09
C ALA A 345 -13.07 24.94 -5.48
N SER A 346 -12.63 24.91 -6.75
CA SER A 346 -11.46 24.13 -7.18
C SER A 346 -10.27 24.33 -6.22
N PRO A 347 -9.48 23.29 -5.88
CA PRO A 347 -8.22 23.40 -5.13
C PRO A 347 -7.17 24.29 -5.79
N HIS A 348 -7.29 24.57 -7.09
CA HIS A 348 -6.26 25.26 -7.87
C HIS A 348 -6.82 26.40 -8.72
N PRO A 349 -7.54 27.39 -8.12
CA PRO A 349 -8.17 28.46 -8.88
C PRO A 349 -7.11 29.36 -9.55
N GLU A 350 -5.96 29.57 -8.90
CA GLU A 350 -4.84 30.29 -9.51
C GLU A 350 -4.33 29.58 -10.77
N ILE A 351 -4.10 28.25 -10.71
CA ILE A 351 -3.67 27.47 -11.88
C ILE A 351 -4.71 27.53 -13.00
N ASN A 352 -6.00 27.39 -12.66
CA ASN A 352 -7.10 27.43 -13.64
C ASN A 352 -7.29 28.81 -14.29
N SER A 353 -6.77 29.88 -13.69
CA SER A 353 -6.80 31.22 -14.28
C SER A 353 -5.77 31.44 -15.40
N HIS A 354 -4.73 30.59 -15.45
CA HIS A 354 -3.63 30.66 -16.42
C HIS A 354 -3.96 30.03 -17.78
N VAL A 355 -5.05 30.50 -18.40
CA VAL A 355 -5.56 29.96 -19.67
C VAL A 355 -4.62 30.20 -20.85
N GLU A 356 -3.68 31.15 -20.75
CA GLU A 356 -2.62 31.35 -21.74
C GLU A 356 -1.76 30.09 -21.95
N LYS A 357 -1.68 29.22 -20.93
CA LYS A 357 -0.96 27.95 -21.05
C LYS A 357 -1.67 26.92 -21.92
N LEU A 358 -2.93 27.15 -22.28
CA LEU A 358 -3.69 26.30 -23.19
C LEU A 358 -3.37 26.55 -24.67
N ASP A 359 -2.59 27.59 -24.98
CA ASP A 359 -2.19 27.89 -26.35
C ASP A 359 -1.35 26.75 -26.96
N GLY A 360 -1.80 26.23 -28.10
CA GLY A 360 -1.20 25.09 -28.78
C GLY A 360 -1.44 23.73 -28.08
N CYS A 361 -2.32 23.65 -27.08
CA CYS A 361 -2.61 22.40 -26.40
C CYS A 361 -3.58 21.51 -27.18
N ILE A 362 -3.40 20.20 -27.06
CA ILE A 362 -4.44 19.23 -27.37
C ILE A 362 -5.32 19.08 -26.14
N VAL A 363 -6.61 19.40 -26.29
CA VAL A 363 -7.62 19.33 -25.24
C VAL A 363 -8.77 18.41 -25.69
N HIS A 364 -9.52 17.93 -24.72
CA HIS A 364 -10.87 17.42 -24.91
C HIS A 364 -11.88 18.41 -24.37
N MET A 365 -13.01 18.52 -25.06
CA MET A 365 -14.09 19.42 -24.68
C MET A 365 -15.29 18.63 -24.18
N SER A 366 -15.73 18.97 -22.97
CA SER A 366 -16.94 18.39 -22.38
C SER A 366 -18.02 19.43 -22.19
N ALA A 367 -19.27 19.00 -22.26
CA ALA A 367 -20.47 19.82 -22.24
C ALA A 367 -21.43 19.39 -21.13
N ASP A 368 -22.18 20.34 -20.56
CA ASP A 368 -23.22 20.08 -19.55
C ASP A 368 -24.56 19.72 -20.20
N VAL A 369 -24.82 18.43 -20.41
CA VAL A 369 -26.08 17.94 -20.98
C VAL A 369 -27.04 17.60 -19.83
N SER A 370 -27.76 18.60 -19.33
CA SER A 370 -28.71 18.44 -18.22
C SER A 370 -28.10 17.86 -16.93
N GLY A 371 -26.87 18.25 -16.60
CA GLY A 371 -26.09 17.76 -15.46
C GLY A 371 -25.15 16.60 -15.80
N LEU A 372 -25.31 16.00 -16.98
CA LEU A 372 -24.50 14.89 -17.46
C LEU A 372 -23.30 15.37 -18.30
N LEU A 373 -22.21 14.62 -18.23
CA LEU A 373 -21.00 14.86 -18.99
C LEU A 373 -21.21 14.42 -20.45
N GLY A 374 -21.34 15.38 -21.36
CA GLY A 374 -21.29 15.14 -22.80
C GLY A 374 -19.89 15.38 -23.35
N SER A 375 -19.49 14.60 -24.35
CA SER A 375 -18.23 14.75 -25.07
C SER A 375 -18.48 15.43 -26.40
N LEU A 376 -17.78 16.54 -26.69
CA LEU A 376 -17.81 17.16 -28.01
C LEU A 376 -16.86 16.39 -28.94
N ASN A 377 -17.43 15.70 -29.92
CA ASN A 377 -16.73 14.85 -30.87
C ASN A 377 -16.81 15.40 -32.30
N ALA A 378 -15.75 15.14 -33.07
CA ALA A 378 -15.64 15.51 -34.48
C ALA A 378 -15.63 14.24 -35.35
N TYR A 379 -16.74 14.00 -36.04
CA TYR A 379 -16.97 12.90 -36.95
C TYR A 379 -16.88 13.38 -38.41
N SER A 380 -15.70 13.31 -39.03
CA SER A 380 -15.49 13.55 -40.47
C SER A 380 -16.35 14.68 -41.08
N GLY A 381 -16.12 15.93 -40.67
CA GLY A 381 -16.86 17.09 -41.16
C GLY A 381 -18.14 17.42 -40.37
N HIS A 382 -18.42 16.71 -39.28
CA HIS A 382 -19.58 16.92 -38.41
C HIS A 382 -19.18 16.94 -36.93
N TRP A 383 -19.62 17.94 -36.17
CA TRP A 383 -19.39 18.07 -34.74
C TRP A 383 -20.66 17.74 -33.96
N GLN A 384 -20.54 16.98 -32.88
CA GLN A 384 -21.68 16.55 -32.07
C GLN A 384 -21.30 16.39 -30.61
N VAL A 385 -22.24 16.66 -29.71
CA VAL A 385 -22.11 16.29 -28.29
C VAL A 385 -22.87 14.99 -28.05
N ASP A 386 -22.17 13.97 -27.59
CA ASP A 386 -22.73 12.64 -27.30
C ASP A 386 -22.19 12.09 -25.97
N ASP A 387 -22.58 10.87 -25.62
CA ASP A 387 -22.12 10.11 -24.44
C ASP A 387 -20.97 9.14 -24.78
N GLU A 388 -20.41 9.22 -25.98
CA GLU A 388 -19.18 8.53 -26.34
C GLU A 388 -17.99 9.27 -25.73
N HIS A 389 -17.51 8.76 -24.60
CA HIS A 389 -16.31 9.21 -23.88
C HIS A 389 -15.00 8.97 -24.66
N GLN A 390 -15.06 8.92 -25.99
CA GLN A 390 -13.89 8.96 -26.83
C GLN A 390 -13.32 10.37 -26.78
N ALA A 391 -12.13 10.51 -26.23
CA ALA A 391 -11.45 11.78 -26.16
C ALA A 391 -11.08 12.32 -27.56
N THR A 392 -12.03 13.00 -28.24
CA THR A 392 -11.76 13.74 -29.47
C THR A 392 -10.67 14.76 -29.19
N ARG A 393 -9.68 14.77 -30.09
CA ARG A 393 -8.48 15.58 -29.93
C ARG A 393 -8.68 16.92 -30.63
N VAL A 394 -8.90 17.96 -29.85
CA VAL A 394 -9.07 19.32 -30.35
C VAL A 394 -7.79 20.11 -30.05
N LEU A 395 -7.17 20.70 -31.07
CA LEU A 395 -6.10 21.66 -30.89
C LEU A 395 -6.72 23.00 -30.48
N ALA A 396 -6.38 23.46 -29.29
CA ALA A 396 -6.75 24.76 -28.76
C ALA A 396 -5.65 25.79 -29.09
N SER A 397 -6.04 26.93 -29.65
CA SER A 397 -5.16 28.11 -29.76
C SER A 397 -5.76 29.23 -28.94
N VAL A 398 -4.97 29.79 -28.02
CA VAL A 398 -5.43 30.77 -27.03
C VAL A 398 -4.56 32.01 -27.10
N HIS A 399 -5.16 33.17 -27.31
CA HIS A 399 -4.42 34.42 -27.34
C HIS A 399 -5.22 35.57 -26.72
N TRP A 400 -4.50 36.61 -26.30
CA TRP A 400 -5.08 37.80 -25.69
C TRP A 400 -5.40 38.82 -26.79
N ALA A 401 -6.68 39.14 -26.98
CA ALA A 401 -7.13 40.11 -27.99
C ALA A 401 -7.54 41.44 -27.34
N ASP A 402 -7.24 42.54 -28.04
CA ASP A 402 -7.65 43.92 -27.71
C ASP A 402 -7.34 44.38 -26.27
N GLU A 403 -6.34 43.75 -25.62
CA GLU A 403 -5.95 43.96 -24.22
C GLU A 403 -7.03 43.69 -23.16
N SER A 404 -8.17 43.08 -23.51
CA SER A 404 -9.30 42.93 -22.58
C SER A 404 -9.90 41.53 -22.48
N ARG A 405 -9.62 40.62 -23.41
CA ARG A 405 -10.30 39.32 -23.48
C ARG A 405 -9.42 38.20 -24.06
N TRP A 406 -9.64 36.98 -23.59
CA TRP A 406 -9.06 35.78 -24.17
C TRP A 406 -9.90 35.32 -25.37
N MET A 407 -9.22 34.92 -26.44
CA MET A 407 -9.83 34.31 -27.61
C MET A 407 -9.38 32.86 -27.70
N LEU A 408 -10.27 31.98 -28.13
CA LEU A 408 -10.05 30.54 -28.29
C LEU A 408 -10.46 30.09 -29.69
N THR A 409 -9.58 29.38 -30.37
CA THR A 409 -9.87 28.64 -31.60
C THR A 409 -9.77 27.15 -31.32
N LEU A 410 -10.71 26.39 -31.88
CA LEU A 410 -10.85 24.94 -31.69
C LEU A 410 -10.76 24.25 -33.06
N GLN A 411 -9.70 23.48 -33.24
CA GLN A 411 -9.39 22.84 -34.51
C GLN A 411 -9.33 21.32 -34.32
N ASN A 412 -9.87 20.55 -35.25
CA ASN A 412 -9.68 19.10 -35.23
C ASN A 412 -8.18 18.79 -35.39
N SER A 413 -7.56 18.12 -34.42
CA SER A 413 -6.12 17.81 -34.50
C SER A 413 -5.79 16.72 -35.54
N GLU A 414 -6.79 15.97 -36.02
CA GLU A 414 -6.63 14.94 -37.05
C GLU A 414 -6.84 15.50 -38.46
N ASP A 415 -7.56 16.61 -38.60
CA ASP A 415 -7.77 17.30 -39.87
C ASP A 415 -7.51 18.81 -39.73
N SER A 416 -6.36 19.25 -40.25
CA SER A 416 -5.88 20.63 -40.14
C SER A 416 -6.77 21.68 -40.82
N VAL A 417 -7.77 21.29 -41.60
CA VAL A 417 -8.69 22.25 -42.22
C VAL A 417 -10.03 22.37 -41.51
N GLU A 418 -10.34 21.51 -40.53
CA GLU A 418 -11.64 21.47 -39.84
C GLU A 418 -11.62 22.24 -38.51
N PHE A 419 -12.50 23.24 -38.39
CA PHE A 419 -12.66 24.07 -37.20
C PHE A 419 -14.07 23.98 -36.63
N PHE A 420 -14.18 24.07 -35.30
CA PHE A 420 -15.44 24.23 -34.60
C PHE A 420 -15.78 25.72 -34.49
N GLY A 421 -16.78 26.15 -35.26
CA GLY A 421 -17.14 27.57 -35.40
C GLY A 421 -18.44 27.77 -36.17
N LEU A 422 -18.66 28.99 -36.64
CA LEU A 422 -19.86 29.42 -37.37
C LEU A 422 -19.50 29.95 -38.76
N ARG A 423 -20.43 29.86 -39.71
CA ARG A 423 -20.38 30.59 -40.99
C ARG A 423 -21.13 31.93 -40.88
N GLU A 424 -20.77 32.90 -41.72
CA GLU A 424 -21.37 34.24 -41.73
C GLU A 424 -22.92 34.19 -41.82
N GLY A 425 -23.61 35.01 -41.00
CA GLY A 425 -25.08 35.09 -40.98
C GLY A 425 -25.80 34.03 -40.15
N GLN A 426 -25.07 33.08 -39.54
CA GLN A 426 -25.63 32.00 -38.70
C GLN A 426 -25.70 32.32 -37.20
N THR A 427 -25.52 33.58 -36.80
CA THR A 427 -25.55 33.94 -35.38
C THR A 427 -26.91 33.70 -34.72
N ASP A 428 -27.98 33.53 -35.51
CA ASP A 428 -29.36 33.32 -35.05
C ASP A 428 -29.84 31.86 -35.13
N ASP A 429 -29.13 30.97 -35.83
CA ASP A 429 -29.56 29.59 -36.15
C ASP A 429 -28.47 28.56 -35.77
N THR A 430 -28.82 27.56 -34.98
CA THR A 430 -27.91 26.53 -34.45
C THR A 430 -27.82 25.28 -35.32
N ASP A 431 -28.74 25.09 -36.27
CA ASP A 431 -28.87 23.86 -37.08
C ASP A 431 -27.60 23.55 -37.91
N GLN A 432 -26.76 24.55 -38.17
CA GLN A 432 -25.54 24.44 -38.98
C GLN A 432 -24.23 24.48 -38.16
N LEU A 433 -24.33 24.54 -36.82
CA LEU A 433 -23.18 24.49 -35.88
C LEU A 433 -22.56 23.09 -35.81
N HIS A 434 -23.33 22.11 -36.26
CA HIS A 434 -22.92 20.73 -36.49
C HIS A 434 -21.99 20.57 -37.70
N ASP A 435 -21.96 21.50 -38.66
CA ASP A 435 -21.11 21.38 -39.85
C ASP A 435 -19.72 21.96 -39.61
N ALA A 436 -18.68 21.23 -39.99
CA ALA A 436 -17.31 21.73 -39.96
C ALA A 436 -17.13 23.03 -40.78
N VAL A 437 -16.32 23.94 -40.24
CA VAL A 437 -15.86 25.14 -40.94
C VAL A 437 -14.47 24.87 -41.53
N PHE A 438 -14.33 25.06 -42.85
CA PHE A 438 -13.09 24.76 -43.58
C PHE A 438 -12.27 26.02 -43.87
N HIS A 439 -10.99 26.02 -43.46
CA HIS A 439 -10.07 27.13 -43.71
C HIS A 439 -9.71 27.23 -45.20
N GLY A 440 -10.22 28.26 -45.89
CA GLY A 440 -9.90 28.55 -47.31
C GLY A 440 -11.10 28.83 -48.22
N GLU A 441 -12.33 28.72 -47.73
CA GLU A 441 -13.50 29.24 -48.46
C GLU A 441 -13.54 30.77 -48.36
N ALA A 442 -13.77 31.45 -49.48
CA ALA A 442 -13.63 32.91 -49.62
C ALA A 442 -14.75 33.75 -48.94
N GLY A 443 -15.32 33.28 -47.83
CA GLY A 443 -16.36 33.95 -47.04
C GLY A 443 -15.91 34.23 -45.61
N GLU A 444 -16.49 35.25 -44.96
CA GLU A 444 -16.11 35.66 -43.60
C GLU A 444 -16.63 34.63 -42.57
N GLN A 445 -15.78 33.68 -42.16
CA GLN A 445 -16.10 32.64 -41.18
C GLN A 445 -15.77 33.09 -39.74
N LEU A 446 -16.55 32.68 -38.74
CA LEU A 446 -16.28 32.94 -37.33
C LEU A 446 -15.79 31.67 -36.63
N VAL A 447 -14.47 31.51 -36.57
CA VAL A 447 -13.80 30.35 -35.94
C VAL A 447 -13.20 30.67 -34.57
N GLU A 448 -13.35 31.91 -34.11
CA GLU A 448 -12.84 32.39 -32.83
C GLU A 448 -13.96 32.62 -31.84
N TRP A 449 -13.79 32.09 -30.63
CA TRP A 449 -14.68 32.25 -29.50
C TRP A 449 -14.04 33.19 -28.48
N GLU A 450 -14.79 34.16 -27.97
CA GLU A 450 -14.37 34.89 -26.77
C GLU A 450 -14.52 33.94 -25.56
N LEU A 451 -13.43 33.76 -24.81
CA LEU A 451 -13.32 32.81 -23.71
C LEU A 451 -13.45 33.52 -22.35
N GLU A 452 -14.50 33.16 -21.60
CA GLU A 452 -14.67 33.56 -20.21
C GLU A 452 -14.51 32.32 -19.31
N VAL A 453 -13.72 32.43 -18.25
CA VAL A 453 -13.34 31.29 -17.40
C VAL A 453 -13.82 31.49 -15.98
N ASP A 454 -14.46 30.45 -15.45
CA ASP A 454 -14.69 30.28 -14.03
C ASP A 454 -13.63 29.32 -13.46
N ALA A 455 -12.60 29.89 -12.87
CA ALA A 455 -11.49 29.14 -12.30
C ALA A 455 -11.90 28.27 -11.10
N GLU A 456 -12.95 28.66 -10.37
CA GLU A 456 -13.46 27.94 -9.22
C GLU A 456 -14.29 26.72 -9.64
N ARG A 457 -15.11 26.87 -10.69
CA ARG A 457 -15.90 25.78 -11.25
C ARG A 457 -15.08 24.89 -12.19
N ALA A 458 -13.91 25.37 -12.64
CA ALA A 458 -13.09 24.73 -13.68
C ALA A 458 -13.90 24.49 -14.97
N ALA A 459 -14.60 25.54 -15.37
CA ALA A 459 -15.53 25.57 -16.49
C ALA A 459 -15.42 26.89 -17.26
N VAL A 460 -15.87 26.90 -18.52
CA VAL A 460 -15.69 28.01 -19.45
C VAL A 460 -16.97 28.34 -20.22
N LYS A 461 -17.04 29.57 -20.72
CA LYS A 461 -18.03 30.01 -21.71
C LYS A 461 -17.35 30.21 -23.05
N LEU A 462 -18.04 29.82 -24.12
CA LEU A 462 -17.66 30.15 -25.49
C LEU A 462 -18.62 31.22 -25.99
N ILE A 463 -18.15 32.46 -26.11
CA ILE A 463 -18.95 33.63 -26.44
C ILE A 463 -18.72 34.00 -27.90
N VAL A 464 -19.79 34.33 -28.63
CA VAL A 464 -19.66 34.86 -30.00
C VAL A 464 -19.13 36.29 -29.91
N PRO A 465 -17.93 36.61 -30.44
CA PRO A 465 -17.29 37.91 -30.29
C PRO A 465 -18.19 39.08 -30.66
N GLY A 466 -18.27 40.08 -29.77
CA GLY A 466 -19.06 41.31 -30.01
C GLY A 466 -20.58 41.14 -29.84
N THR A 467 -21.05 40.02 -29.30
CA THR A 467 -22.48 39.76 -29.07
C THR A 467 -22.79 39.42 -27.60
N GLU A 468 -24.08 39.39 -27.24
CA GLU A 468 -24.59 38.90 -25.94
C GLU A 468 -24.92 37.39 -25.96
N ARG A 469 -24.36 36.63 -26.90
CA ARG A 469 -24.63 35.19 -27.06
C ARG A 469 -23.43 34.35 -26.69
N GLN A 470 -23.66 33.38 -25.82
CA GLN A 470 -22.72 32.29 -25.56
C GLN A 470 -23.32 30.97 -26.05
N LEU A 471 -22.45 30.06 -26.49
CA LEU A 471 -22.84 28.74 -26.93
C LEU A 471 -23.30 27.90 -25.73
N GLY A 472 -24.53 27.41 -25.80
CA GLY A 472 -25.09 26.43 -24.90
C GLY A 472 -24.96 25.00 -25.45
N PRO A 473 -24.98 24.00 -24.56
CA PRO A 473 -24.96 22.59 -24.94
C PRO A 473 -26.34 22.19 -25.49
N PRO A 474 -26.43 21.04 -26.18
CA PRO A 474 -27.74 20.50 -26.53
C PRO A 474 -28.50 20.02 -25.29
N PRO A 475 -29.84 20.08 -25.28
CA PRO A 475 -30.65 19.67 -24.12
C PRO A 475 -30.65 18.15 -23.87
N TYR A 476 -30.26 17.36 -24.87
CA TYR A 476 -30.06 15.91 -24.82
C TYR A 476 -28.92 15.51 -25.77
N PHE A 477 -28.29 14.36 -25.54
CA PHE A 477 -27.20 13.86 -26.38
C PHE A 477 -27.62 13.75 -27.85
N ALA A 478 -26.72 14.08 -28.76
CA ALA A 478 -26.97 14.14 -30.20
C ALA A 478 -28.05 15.16 -30.63
N GLY A 479 -28.50 16.05 -29.74
CA GLY A 479 -29.42 17.14 -30.06
C GLY A 479 -28.73 18.40 -30.61
N GLU A 480 -29.54 19.39 -30.95
CA GLU A 480 -29.09 20.70 -31.45
C GLU A 480 -28.49 21.57 -30.36
N PHE A 481 -27.41 22.29 -30.68
CA PHE A 481 -26.82 23.30 -29.81
C PHE A 481 -27.82 24.42 -29.48
N THR A 482 -27.57 25.17 -28.42
CA THR A 482 -28.46 26.25 -27.98
C THR A 482 -27.72 27.57 -27.83
N TRP A 483 -28.45 28.69 -27.82
CA TRP A 483 -27.90 30.00 -27.47
C TRP A 483 -28.33 30.41 -26.07
N ILE A 484 -27.36 30.79 -25.24
CA ILE A 484 -27.58 31.31 -23.88
C ILE A 484 -27.13 32.77 -23.84
N SER A 485 -27.75 33.59 -22.98
CA SER A 485 -27.28 34.96 -22.74
C SER A 485 -25.88 34.96 -22.13
N ARG A 486 -24.97 35.79 -22.65
CA ARG A 486 -23.62 36.02 -22.09
C ARG A 486 -23.69 36.39 -20.60
N SER A 487 -24.66 37.22 -20.24
CA SER A 487 -24.89 37.70 -18.87
C SER A 487 -25.38 36.62 -17.89
N GLY A 488 -25.72 35.41 -18.37
CA GLY A 488 -26.12 34.30 -17.52
C GLY A 488 -24.93 33.71 -16.75
N ASP A 489 -25.14 33.36 -15.48
CA ASP A 489 -24.17 32.59 -14.67
C ASP A 489 -24.26 31.09 -15.00
N VAL A 490 -23.94 30.75 -16.25
CA VAL A 490 -23.91 29.37 -16.76
C VAL A 490 -22.57 29.18 -17.47
N PHE A 491 -21.83 28.15 -17.06
CA PHE A 491 -20.52 27.77 -17.65
C PHE A 491 -20.62 26.32 -18.13
N PRO A 492 -21.19 26.09 -19.33
CA PRO A 492 -21.60 24.75 -19.74
C PRO A 492 -20.49 23.93 -20.40
N TRP A 493 -19.26 24.45 -20.49
CA TRP A 493 -18.14 23.80 -21.15
C TRP A 493 -16.97 23.56 -20.21
N ARG A 494 -16.21 22.49 -20.43
CA ARG A 494 -14.94 22.20 -19.73
C ARG A 494 -13.87 21.77 -20.73
N LEU A 495 -12.63 22.12 -20.40
CA LEU A 495 -11.44 21.81 -21.20
C LEU A 495 -10.55 20.86 -20.40
N SER A 496 -10.31 19.66 -20.91
CA SER A 496 -9.38 18.68 -20.32
C SER A 496 -8.09 18.62 -21.14
N PRO A 497 -6.96 19.17 -20.67
CA PRO A 497 -5.71 19.14 -21.43
C PRO A 497 -5.08 17.74 -21.43
N PHE A 498 -4.63 17.31 -22.60
CA PHE A 498 -3.85 16.08 -22.77
C PHE A 498 -2.39 16.34 -23.04
N CYS A 499 -2.09 17.43 -23.75
CA CYS A 499 -0.74 17.76 -24.17
C CYS A 499 -0.61 19.24 -24.41
N CYS A 500 0.43 19.88 -23.86
CA CYS A 500 0.66 21.31 -24.03
C CYS A 500 2.13 21.62 -24.32
N PRO A 501 2.39 22.66 -25.14
CA PRO A 501 3.75 23.17 -25.34
C PRO A 501 4.26 23.94 -24.12
N ALA A 502 3.34 24.52 -23.33
CA ALA A 502 3.65 25.21 -22.08
C ALA A 502 4.12 24.23 -20.99
N ALA A 503 5.02 24.71 -20.13
CA ALA A 503 5.45 23.98 -18.94
C ALA A 503 4.29 23.77 -17.96
N GLU A 504 4.28 22.60 -17.32
CA GLU A 504 3.38 22.26 -16.23
C GLU A 504 3.44 23.29 -15.07
N PRO A 505 2.41 23.39 -14.21
CA PRO A 505 1.10 22.72 -14.30
C PRO A 505 0.22 23.37 -15.38
N TRP A 506 -0.60 22.54 -16.02
CA TRP A 506 -1.62 22.94 -17.00
C TRP A 506 -2.96 23.21 -16.31
N PRO A 507 -3.71 24.27 -16.71
CA PRO A 507 -5.02 24.57 -16.14
C PRO A 507 -6.01 23.44 -16.39
N PHE A 508 -6.94 23.22 -15.45
CA PHE A 508 -8.00 22.20 -15.47
C PHE A 508 -7.55 20.73 -15.41
N ALA A 509 -6.24 20.42 -15.49
CA ALA A 509 -5.74 19.04 -15.53
C ALA A 509 -6.15 18.19 -14.31
N ALA A 510 -6.14 18.77 -13.10
CA ALA A 510 -6.54 18.08 -11.86
C ALA A 510 -8.06 17.84 -11.78
N GLU A 511 -8.85 18.62 -12.53
CA GLU A 511 -10.30 18.58 -12.48
C GLU A 511 -10.91 17.74 -13.60
N ASP A 512 -10.10 17.07 -14.41
CA ASP A 512 -10.52 16.34 -15.59
C ASP A 512 -11.64 15.32 -15.25
N PRO A 513 -12.88 15.53 -15.72
CA PRO A 513 -14.01 14.66 -15.40
C PRO A 513 -13.84 13.24 -15.97
N LEU A 514 -13.04 13.07 -17.03
CA LEU A 514 -12.76 11.76 -17.61
C LEU A 514 -11.77 10.94 -16.77
N ASP A 515 -10.80 11.59 -16.12
CA ASP A 515 -9.92 10.90 -15.16
C ASP A 515 -10.68 10.56 -13.87
N HIS A 516 -11.61 11.43 -13.46
CA HIS A 516 -12.51 11.15 -12.33
C HIS A 516 -13.34 9.88 -12.57
N SER A 517 -13.92 9.70 -13.76
CA SER A 517 -14.76 8.54 -14.05
C SER A 517 -13.99 7.23 -13.92
N ILE A 518 -12.71 7.22 -14.34
CA ILE A 518 -11.84 6.05 -14.17
C ILE A 518 -11.47 5.82 -12.69
N GLU A 519 -11.23 6.87 -11.91
CA GLU A 519 -10.75 6.75 -10.53
C GLU A 519 -11.86 6.41 -9.52
N TYR A 520 -13.09 6.93 -9.69
CA TYR A 520 -14.09 6.92 -8.63
C TYR A 520 -15.43 6.22 -8.94
N LEU A 521 -15.71 5.87 -10.20
CA LEU A 521 -17.03 5.38 -10.56
C LEU A 521 -17.07 3.86 -10.71
N ARG A 522 -17.61 3.18 -9.70
CA ARG A 522 -17.80 1.71 -9.74
C ARG A 522 -19.04 1.26 -10.53
N MET A 523 -20.06 2.11 -10.61
CA MET A 523 -21.36 1.81 -11.26
C MET A 523 -22.18 3.06 -11.59
N ALA A 524 -21.60 4.27 -11.61
CA ALA A 524 -22.42 5.41 -12.03
C ALA A 524 -22.84 5.19 -13.48
N THR A 525 -24.15 5.14 -13.71
CA THR A 525 -24.74 5.10 -15.04
C THR A 525 -24.67 6.47 -15.72
N GLU A 526 -24.19 7.49 -14.99
CA GLU A 526 -24.25 8.90 -15.34
C GLU A 526 -22.97 9.58 -14.83
N ASP A 527 -22.11 9.99 -15.76
CA ASP A 527 -20.96 10.85 -15.48
C ASP A 527 -21.46 12.27 -15.25
N ALA A 528 -21.27 12.82 -14.04
CA ALA A 528 -21.71 14.19 -13.74
C ALA A 528 -20.77 15.21 -14.40
N PHE A 529 -21.33 16.25 -15.03
CA PHE A 529 -20.53 17.33 -15.64
C PHE A 529 -19.58 18.01 -14.63
N THR A 530 -20.04 18.16 -13.39
CA THR A 530 -19.28 18.79 -12.30
C THR A 530 -18.25 17.86 -11.64
N ALA A 531 -18.11 16.62 -12.13
CA ALA A 531 -17.23 15.63 -11.56
C ALA A 531 -15.76 16.07 -11.59
N SER A 532 -15.03 15.79 -10.52
CA SER A 532 -13.61 16.11 -10.39
C SER A 532 -12.98 15.25 -9.30
N ILE A 533 -11.73 14.83 -9.51
CA ILE A 533 -11.00 14.01 -8.55
C ILE A 533 -10.86 14.72 -7.19
N PRO A 534 -10.37 15.97 -7.12
CA PRO A 534 -10.25 16.70 -5.86
C PRO A 534 -11.59 16.91 -5.14
N LYS A 535 -12.66 17.26 -5.87
CA LYS A 535 -13.99 17.49 -5.26
C LYS A 535 -14.57 16.21 -4.68
N ALA A 536 -14.48 15.10 -5.42
CA ALA A 536 -14.93 13.79 -4.95
C ALA A 536 -14.10 13.29 -3.75
N LEU A 537 -12.79 13.55 -3.76
CA LEU A 537 -11.92 13.27 -2.62
C LEU A 537 -12.37 14.06 -1.39
N CYS A 538 -12.61 15.36 -1.52
CA CYS A 538 -13.07 16.21 -0.42
C CYS A 538 -14.39 15.75 0.19
N ASP A 539 -15.38 15.48 -0.66
CA ASP A 539 -16.67 14.93 -0.24
C ASP A 539 -16.51 13.60 0.55
N ARG A 540 -15.64 12.69 0.07
CA ARG A 540 -15.31 11.46 0.80
C ARG A 540 -14.59 11.72 2.11
N LEU A 541 -13.64 12.66 2.17
CA LEU A 541 -12.95 13.00 3.43
C LEU A 541 -13.93 13.58 4.46
N SER A 542 -14.85 14.46 4.04
CA SER A 542 -15.87 15.04 4.92
C SER A 542 -16.82 13.98 5.47
N ARG A 543 -17.29 13.04 4.63
CA ARG A 543 -18.07 11.88 5.11
C ARG A 543 -17.29 11.01 6.09
N ALA A 544 -16.00 10.78 5.82
CA ALA A 544 -15.14 10.00 6.71
C ALA A 544 -14.97 10.67 8.07
N LEU A 545 -14.84 12.00 8.09
CA LEU A 545 -14.75 12.77 9.33
C LEU A 545 -16.03 12.60 10.17
N GLU A 546 -17.20 12.70 9.54
CA GLU A 546 -18.49 12.51 10.22
C GLU A 546 -18.63 11.07 10.74
N TYR A 547 -18.25 10.07 9.92
CA TYR A 547 -18.25 8.66 10.31
C TYR A 547 -17.36 8.39 11.53
N VAL A 548 -16.12 8.87 11.50
CA VAL A 548 -15.14 8.67 12.59
C VAL A 548 -15.58 9.39 13.87
N GLY A 549 -16.14 10.60 13.75
CA GLY A 549 -16.74 11.32 14.88
C GLY A 549 -17.87 10.53 15.54
N GLY A 550 -18.72 9.87 14.74
CA GLY A 550 -19.77 8.97 15.23
C GLY A 550 -19.23 7.72 15.96
N GLN A 551 -18.15 7.12 15.45
CA GLN A 551 -17.47 6.01 16.13
C GLN A 551 -16.88 6.44 17.47
N LEU A 552 -16.17 7.59 17.50
CA LEU A 552 -15.60 8.15 18.73
C LEU A 552 -16.67 8.47 19.77
N GLY A 553 -17.76 9.11 19.37
CA GLY A 553 -18.85 9.51 20.26
C GLY A 553 -19.58 8.34 20.93
N THR A 554 -19.42 7.12 20.41
CA THR A 554 -20.11 5.92 20.91
C THR A 554 -19.17 4.81 21.42
N LEU A 555 -17.85 5.06 21.41
CA LEU A 555 -16.84 4.14 21.93
C LEU A 555 -16.93 4.07 23.47
N SER A 556 -17.16 2.88 24.01
CA SER A 556 -17.33 2.68 25.46
C SER A 556 -17.05 1.24 25.89
N LEU A 557 -16.82 1.05 27.20
CA LEU A 557 -16.61 -0.28 27.81
C LEU A 557 -17.82 -1.21 27.67
N SER A 558 -19.04 -0.69 27.57
CA SER A 558 -20.25 -1.52 27.43
C SER A 558 -20.30 -2.30 26.10
N LEU A 559 -19.49 -1.91 25.11
CA LEU A 559 -19.30 -2.70 23.88
C LEU A 559 -18.64 -4.05 24.14
N LEU A 560 -18.04 -4.25 25.33
CA LEU A 560 -17.40 -5.49 25.75
C LEU A 560 -18.21 -6.25 26.81
N ASP A 561 -19.43 -5.80 27.17
CA ASP A 561 -20.26 -6.48 28.18
C ASP A 561 -20.79 -7.82 27.64
N ASP A 562 -20.52 -8.91 28.37
CA ASP A 562 -20.87 -10.30 28.00
C ASP A 562 -22.36 -10.52 27.69
N ASP A 563 -23.26 -9.73 28.30
CA ASP A 563 -24.71 -9.80 28.04
C ASP A 563 -25.09 -9.27 26.64
N MET A 564 -24.26 -8.43 26.01
CA MET A 564 -24.39 -8.02 24.60
C MET A 564 -23.71 -9.01 23.63
N ILE A 565 -22.78 -9.86 24.13
CA ILE A 565 -21.97 -10.81 23.34
C ILE A 565 -22.79 -12.01 22.80
N PHE A 566 -24.05 -12.20 23.23
CA PHE A 566 -24.97 -13.15 22.58
C PHE A 566 -25.25 -12.84 21.10
N ARG A 567 -24.78 -11.69 20.57
CA ARG A 567 -24.80 -11.32 19.16
C ARG A 567 -23.41 -11.43 18.49
N LYS A 568 -22.69 -12.54 18.67
CA LYS A 568 -21.44 -12.80 17.90
C LYS A 568 -21.70 -12.59 16.41
N THR A 569 -20.84 -11.79 15.77
CA THR A 569 -20.85 -11.58 14.32
C THR A 569 -20.87 -12.93 13.62
N ARG A 570 -21.89 -13.17 12.80
CA ARG A 570 -21.97 -14.41 12.04
C ARG A 570 -20.85 -14.38 11.01
N MET A 571 -20.04 -15.43 10.99
CA MET A 571 -18.97 -15.58 10.03
C MET A 571 -19.39 -16.54 8.93
N GLY A 572 -19.04 -16.21 7.69
CA GLY A 572 -19.43 -16.95 6.50
C GLY A 572 -18.44 -16.76 5.35
N PRO A 573 -18.86 -17.08 4.11
CA PRO A 573 -18.01 -17.00 2.92
C PRO A 573 -17.87 -15.57 2.41
N ALA A 574 -16.86 -15.31 1.57
CA ALA A 574 -16.55 -14.00 1.01
C ALA A 574 -17.74 -13.31 0.32
N SER A 575 -18.57 -14.06 -0.40
CA SER A 575 -19.71 -13.47 -1.11
C SER A 575 -20.90 -13.10 -0.22
N GLY A 576 -20.92 -13.58 1.03
CA GLY A 576 -21.86 -13.16 2.06
C GLY A 576 -21.33 -11.98 2.90
N TRP A 577 -20.10 -11.53 2.63
CA TRP A 577 -19.48 -10.44 3.38
C TRP A 577 -20.31 -9.16 3.28
N VAL A 578 -20.59 -8.55 4.43
CA VAL A 578 -21.43 -7.35 4.54
C VAL A 578 -20.94 -6.17 3.69
N GLN A 579 -19.64 -6.09 3.39
CA GLN A 579 -19.07 -5.02 2.54
C GLN A 579 -18.76 -5.43 1.10
N ALA A 580 -18.91 -6.71 0.70
CA ALA A 580 -18.44 -7.20 -0.61
C ALA A 580 -18.97 -6.43 -1.84
N GLN A 581 -20.12 -5.76 -1.69
CA GLN A 581 -20.77 -5.02 -2.77
C GLN A 581 -20.46 -3.51 -2.76
N LEU A 582 -19.89 -2.98 -1.69
CA LEU A 582 -19.60 -1.55 -1.54
C LEU A 582 -18.42 -1.11 -2.40
N PRO A 583 -18.40 0.13 -2.93
CA PRO A 583 -17.28 0.69 -3.68
C PRO A 583 -15.98 0.71 -2.88
N ALA A 584 -14.84 0.67 -3.58
CA ALA A 584 -13.56 0.79 -2.90
C ALA A 584 -13.44 2.16 -2.24
N CYS A 585 -13.05 2.16 -0.98
CA CYS A 585 -12.75 3.39 -0.24
C CYS A 585 -11.56 4.11 -0.86
N THR A 586 -11.44 5.40 -0.57
CA THR A 586 -10.29 6.18 -1.03
C THR A 586 -9.04 5.81 -0.25
N THR A 587 -7.94 5.69 -0.98
CA THR A 587 -6.60 5.48 -0.43
C THR A 587 -5.87 6.82 -0.35
N VAL A 588 -5.39 7.19 0.83
CA VAL A 588 -4.53 8.35 1.09
C VAL A 588 -3.25 7.84 1.74
N CYS A 589 -2.14 7.78 0.99
CA CYS A 589 -0.89 7.17 1.46
C CYS A 589 -0.32 7.80 2.75
N GLU A 590 -0.67 9.07 3.02
CA GLU A 590 -0.27 9.82 4.22
C GLU A 590 -1.14 9.50 5.45
N HIS A 591 -2.35 8.96 5.25
CA HIS A 591 -3.27 8.62 6.33
C HIS A 591 -2.69 7.47 7.17
N PRO A 592 -2.82 7.48 8.52
CA PRO A 592 -2.24 6.45 9.38
C PRO A 592 -2.60 5.01 9.00
N THR A 593 -3.82 4.77 8.53
CA THR A 593 -4.30 3.46 8.06
C THR A 593 -4.31 3.31 6.54
N VAL A 594 -3.87 4.34 5.79
CA VAL A 594 -3.90 4.46 4.32
C VAL A 594 -5.30 4.47 3.70
N CYS A 595 -6.22 3.62 4.16
CA CYS A 595 -7.62 3.63 3.74
C CYS A 595 -8.45 4.61 4.58
N VAL A 596 -9.26 5.44 3.91
CA VAL A 596 -10.20 6.37 4.54
C VAL A 596 -11.61 5.80 4.41
N ASP A 597 -12.17 5.31 5.51
CA ASP A 597 -13.50 4.73 5.56
C ASP A 597 -14.58 5.81 5.74
N THR A 598 -15.64 5.69 4.96
CA THR A 598 -16.81 6.59 4.94
C THR A 598 -18.07 5.93 5.50
N GLY A 599 -17.99 4.64 5.87
CA GLY A 599 -19.10 3.83 6.37
C GLY A 599 -19.91 3.14 5.27
N ASP A 600 -19.83 3.62 4.03
CA ASP A 600 -20.53 3.12 2.83
C ASP A 600 -19.59 2.63 1.71
N CYS A 601 -18.31 2.41 2.05
CA CYS A 601 -17.29 1.86 1.16
C CYS A 601 -16.63 0.59 1.77
N GLN A 602 -15.89 -0.16 0.96
CA GLN A 602 -15.02 -1.26 1.42
C GLN A 602 -13.55 -0.85 1.29
N CYS A 603 -12.79 -0.95 2.37
CA CYS A 603 -11.35 -0.77 2.29
C CYS A 603 -10.68 -1.93 1.56
N VAL A 604 -9.68 -1.60 0.75
CA VAL A 604 -8.89 -2.57 -0.02
C VAL A 604 -7.40 -2.32 0.20
N LEU A 605 -6.57 -3.35 -0.03
CA LEU A 605 -5.12 -3.21 0.09
C LEU A 605 -4.59 -2.22 -0.96
N SER A 606 -3.59 -1.43 -0.58
CA SER A 606 -2.94 -0.43 -1.43
C SER A 606 -1.49 -0.79 -1.74
N ALA A 607 -0.94 -0.23 -2.83
CA ALA A 607 0.49 -0.25 -3.17
C ALA A 607 1.28 0.91 -2.52
N CYS A 608 0.63 1.79 -1.75
CA CYS A 608 1.33 2.82 -1.00
C CYS A 608 2.30 2.17 0.01
N LYS A 609 3.55 2.64 0.05
CA LYS A 609 4.39 2.45 1.23
C LYS A 609 3.84 3.37 2.33
N GLY A 610 3.15 2.81 3.32
CA GLY A 610 2.73 3.59 4.49
C GLY A 610 3.94 4.30 5.12
N VAL A 611 3.74 5.47 5.72
CA VAL A 611 4.83 6.26 6.32
C VAL A 611 5.57 5.41 7.37
N THR A 612 6.76 4.93 7.01
CA THR A 612 7.56 4.07 7.89
C THR A 612 8.19 4.92 8.99
N ARG A 613 7.62 4.88 10.20
CA ARG A 613 8.11 5.63 11.38
C ARG A 613 9.52 5.23 11.83
N PHE A 614 10.01 4.06 11.37
CA PHE A 614 11.27 3.46 11.80
C PHE A 614 12.18 3.17 10.60
N PRO A 615 12.93 4.16 10.09
CA PRO A 615 13.91 3.98 9.00
C PRO A 615 15.18 3.25 9.45
N PHE A 616 15.12 2.45 10.53
CA PHE A 616 16.29 1.75 11.04
C PHE A 616 16.88 0.82 9.98
N GLU A 617 16.05 0.19 9.14
CA GLU A 617 16.53 -0.60 7.99
C GLU A 617 17.37 0.22 7.00
N ASP A 618 16.97 1.46 6.73
CA ASP A 618 17.69 2.37 5.82
C ASP A 618 18.99 2.88 6.46
N LYS A 619 19.03 3.05 7.79
CA LYS A 619 20.22 3.51 8.53
C LYS A 619 21.19 2.39 8.91
N ALA A 620 20.70 1.19 9.19
CA ALA A 620 21.48 0.03 9.60
C ALA A 620 22.43 -0.47 8.52
N ARG A 621 22.19 -0.12 7.24
CA ARG A 621 23.04 -0.47 6.10
C ARG A 621 24.02 0.62 5.66
N SER A 622 24.08 1.74 6.38
CA SER A 622 24.96 2.84 5.99
C SER A 622 26.44 2.52 6.29
N ASP A 623 27.31 2.76 5.31
CA ASP A 623 28.76 2.51 5.40
C ASP A 623 29.44 3.23 6.60
N ALA A 624 28.79 4.25 7.16
CA ALA A 624 29.28 5.03 8.30
C ALA A 624 28.95 4.41 9.68
N LEU A 625 27.96 3.51 9.76
CA LEU A 625 27.36 3.07 11.04
C LEU A 625 27.17 1.56 11.17
N SER A 626 27.33 0.77 10.10
CA SER A 626 27.27 -0.70 10.17
C SER A 626 28.61 -1.30 10.64
N PHE A 627 28.58 -2.52 11.20
CA PHE A 627 29.77 -3.34 11.26
C PHE A 627 30.37 -3.36 9.85
N SER A 628 31.63 -2.95 9.68
CA SER A 628 32.28 -3.04 8.38
C SER A 628 32.09 -4.46 7.89
N SER A 629 31.27 -4.65 6.84
CA SER A 629 31.04 -5.96 6.26
C SER A 629 32.44 -6.58 6.10
N PRO A 630 32.71 -7.80 6.60
CA PRO A 630 34.01 -8.41 6.37
C PRO A 630 34.22 -8.41 4.85
N SER A 631 35.21 -7.61 4.40
CA SER A 631 35.50 -7.22 3.00
C SER A 631 35.03 -5.83 2.49
N ALA A 632 34.93 -4.80 3.33
CA ALA A 632 34.90 -3.39 2.87
C ALA A 632 36.30 -2.77 2.61
N THR A 633 37.30 -3.59 2.30
CA THR A 633 38.57 -3.13 1.72
C THR A 633 38.61 -3.53 0.26
N MET A 634 38.15 -2.62 -0.61
CA MET A 634 38.56 -2.35 -1.99
C MET A 634 37.36 -1.72 -2.74
N PRO A 635 37.52 -0.57 -3.44
CA PRO A 635 36.57 -0.19 -4.47
C PRO A 635 36.54 -1.32 -5.50
N ALA A 636 35.36 -1.83 -5.83
CA ALA A 636 35.23 -2.79 -6.92
C ALA A 636 35.87 -2.17 -8.19
N PRO A 637 36.63 -2.94 -8.98
CA PRO A 637 37.14 -2.44 -10.26
C PRO A 637 35.97 -1.91 -11.08
N ALA A 638 36.16 -0.76 -11.75
CA ALA A 638 35.19 -0.27 -12.71
C ALA A 638 35.00 -1.34 -13.81
N GLY A 639 33.91 -2.11 -13.74
CA GLY A 639 33.64 -3.17 -14.71
C GLY A 639 32.82 -4.39 -14.25
N SER A 640 32.45 -4.56 -12.98
CA SER A 640 31.58 -5.69 -12.57
C SER A 640 30.54 -5.30 -11.52
N TYR A 641 29.52 -4.54 -11.92
CA TYR A 641 28.34 -4.32 -11.10
C TYR A 641 27.33 -5.45 -11.34
N HIS A 642 27.61 -6.65 -10.83
CA HIS A 642 26.63 -7.73 -10.91
C HIS A 642 25.40 -7.36 -10.07
N LEU A 643 24.20 -7.49 -10.67
CA LEU A 643 22.92 -7.48 -9.96
C LEU A 643 22.80 -8.67 -8.99
N GLU A 644 23.73 -9.62 -9.07
CA GLU A 644 23.82 -10.70 -8.10
C GLU A 644 23.96 -10.10 -6.70
N PRO A 645 23.14 -10.58 -5.75
CA PRO A 645 23.30 -10.17 -4.38
C PRO A 645 24.73 -10.51 -3.97
N ARG A 646 25.50 -9.51 -3.52
CA ARG A 646 26.54 -9.76 -2.52
C ARG A 646 25.96 -10.78 -1.54
N SER A 647 26.71 -11.82 -1.21
CA SER A 647 26.32 -13.01 -0.42
C SER A 647 25.63 -12.72 0.92
N THR A 648 24.48 -12.05 0.93
CA THR A 648 23.77 -11.55 2.09
C THR A 648 22.35 -12.10 2.04
N SER A 649 22.19 -13.28 2.65
CA SER A 649 21.13 -13.68 3.59
C SER A 649 19.64 -13.27 3.42
N GLN A 650 19.21 -12.48 2.43
CA GLN A 650 17.84 -11.94 2.36
C GLN A 650 16.93 -12.73 1.41
N SER A 651 16.01 -13.48 2.01
CA SER A 651 14.99 -14.31 1.34
C SER A 651 14.08 -13.51 0.41
N TRP A 652 13.56 -14.15 -0.65
CA TRP A 652 12.48 -13.61 -1.51
C TRP A 652 11.23 -13.24 -0.71
N MET A 653 11.03 -13.88 0.46
CA MET A 653 9.98 -13.57 1.42
C MET A 653 10.01 -12.12 1.93
N SER A 654 11.15 -11.41 1.77
CA SER A 654 11.22 -9.97 2.08
C SER A 654 10.31 -9.10 1.22
N VAL A 655 9.92 -9.56 0.03
CA VAL A 655 9.05 -8.84 -0.93
C VAL A 655 7.56 -9.13 -0.70
N LEU A 656 7.25 -9.98 0.28
CA LEU A 656 5.88 -10.31 0.64
C LEU A 656 5.30 -9.30 1.61
N ARG A 657 3.97 -9.16 1.57
CA ARG A 657 3.24 -8.53 2.67
C ARG A 657 3.42 -9.36 3.95
N PRO A 658 3.45 -8.74 5.15
CA PRO A 658 3.66 -9.44 6.42
C PRO A 658 2.71 -10.63 6.62
N GLN A 659 1.43 -10.47 6.27
CA GLN A 659 0.41 -11.52 6.39
C GLN A 659 0.73 -12.73 5.50
N ALA A 660 1.10 -12.49 4.24
CA ALA A 660 1.48 -13.55 3.30
C ALA A 660 2.77 -14.26 3.73
N ARG A 661 3.77 -13.52 4.24
CA ARG A 661 5.00 -14.09 4.81
C ARG A 661 4.68 -15.01 5.99
N GLN A 662 3.83 -14.56 6.92
CA GLN A 662 3.43 -15.34 8.07
C GLN A 662 2.65 -16.61 7.67
N TYR A 663 1.75 -16.51 6.69
CA TYR A 663 1.00 -17.67 6.18
C TYR A 663 1.93 -18.76 5.60
N LEU A 664 2.96 -18.37 4.86
CA LEU A 664 3.93 -19.32 4.32
C LEU A 664 4.85 -19.90 5.39
N LEU A 665 5.25 -19.09 6.38
CA LEU A 665 6.12 -19.52 7.48
C LEU A 665 5.40 -20.40 8.50
N SER A 666 4.06 -20.34 8.60
CA SER A 666 3.30 -21.19 9.50
C SER A 666 3.27 -22.65 9.04
N GLY A 667 3.81 -22.99 7.86
CA GLY A 667 3.90 -24.37 7.38
C GLY A 667 2.55 -24.96 6.96
N VAL A 668 1.59 -24.10 6.62
CA VAL A 668 0.28 -24.54 6.11
C VAL A 668 0.49 -25.23 4.77
N SER A 669 -0.06 -26.45 4.63
CA SER A 669 0.02 -27.18 3.37
C SER A 669 -0.69 -26.44 2.26
N GLN A 670 -0.11 -26.49 1.07
CA GLN A 670 -0.77 -25.98 -0.13
C GLN A 670 -2.08 -26.75 -0.36
N PRO A 671 -3.15 -26.06 -0.83
CA PRO A 671 -4.40 -26.73 -1.09
C PRO A 671 -4.24 -27.76 -2.20
N ALA A 672 -4.68 -28.99 -1.96
CA ALA A 672 -4.80 -30.01 -2.99
C ALA A 672 -5.85 -29.60 -4.04
N ILE A 673 -5.54 -29.69 -5.32
CA ILE A 673 -6.45 -29.22 -6.38
C ILE A 673 -6.89 -30.41 -7.24
N TYR A 674 -8.21 -30.56 -7.38
CA TYR A 674 -8.80 -31.42 -8.39
C TYR A 674 -9.09 -30.59 -9.64
N VAL A 675 -8.63 -31.08 -10.78
CA VAL A 675 -8.91 -30.49 -12.10
C VAL A 675 -10.08 -31.24 -12.71
N SER A 676 -11.19 -30.54 -12.94
CA SER A 676 -12.41 -31.15 -13.49
C SER A 676 -12.18 -31.66 -14.91
N SER A 677 -12.56 -32.91 -15.16
CA SER A 677 -12.72 -33.43 -16.52
C SER A 677 -13.90 -32.76 -17.23
N PHE A 678 -13.80 -32.63 -18.55
CA PHE A 678 -14.86 -32.15 -19.43
C PHE A 678 -15.95 -33.22 -19.64
N THR A 679 -17.14 -32.84 -20.13
CA THR A 679 -18.16 -33.81 -20.58
C THR A 679 -17.64 -34.57 -21.79
N SER A 680 -18.24 -35.72 -22.09
CA SER A 680 -17.96 -36.50 -23.31
C SER A 680 -18.02 -35.67 -24.59
N SER A 681 -18.97 -34.73 -24.72
CA SER A 681 -19.08 -33.83 -25.87
C SER A 681 -17.92 -32.83 -25.99
N ALA A 682 -17.46 -32.25 -24.88
CA ALA A 682 -16.31 -31.36 -24.87
C ALA A 682 -14.99 -32.14 -25.04
N GLN A 683 -14.92 -33.37 -24.54
CA GLN A 683 -13.79 -34.27 -24.74
C GLN A 683 -13.65 -34.71 -26.21
N GLU A 684 -14.76 -34.92 -26.92
CA GLU A 684 -14.79 -35.14 -28.37
C GLU A 684 -14.24 -33.93 -29.14
N TRP A 685 -14.63 -32.70 -28.75
CA TRP A 685 -14.05 -31.49 -29.33
C TRP A 685 -12.54 -31.41 -29.08
N ILE A 686 -12.09 -31.58 -27.83
CA ILE A 686 -10.66 -31.57 -27.48
C ILE A 686 -9.89 -32.63 -28.28
N SER A 687 -10.44 -33.84 -28.39
CA SER A 687 -9.83 -34.94 -29.13
C SER A 687 -9.84 -34.74 -30.65
N SER A 688 -10.68 -33.85 -31.17
CA SER A 688 -10.72 -33.47 -32.59
C SER A 688 -9.66 -32.44 -32.98
N LEU A 689 -8.98 -31.83 -32.01
CA LEU A 689 -7.93 -30.85 -32.24
C LEU A 689 -6.65 -31.53 -32.74
N SER A 690 -5.94 -30.87 -33.65
CA SER A 690 -4.68 -31.37 -34.21
C SER A 690 -3.49 -31.30 -33.25
N GLN A 691 -3.65 -30.60 -32.12
CA GLN A 691 -2.61 -30.30 -31.13
C GLN A 691 -3.23 -30.17 -29.73
N PRO A 692 -2.46 -30.38 -28.64
CA PRO A 692 -2.90 -30.15 -27.27
C PRO A 692 -3.41 -28.73 -27.02
N VAL A 693 -4.35 -28.54 -26.08
CA VAL A 693 -5.01 -27.24 -25.87
C VAL A 693 -4.03 -26.11 -25.54
N HIS A 694 -2.97 -26.40 -24.79
CA HIS A 694 -1.93 -25.45 -24.42
C HIS A 694 -0.99 -25.06 -25.59
N GLU A 695 -1.04 -25.79 -26.72
CA GLU A 695 -0.20 -25.60 -27.91
C GLU A 695 -1.00 -25.09 -29.13
N LEU A 696 -2.32 -24.94 -29.03
CA LEU A 696 -3.19 -24.59 -30.16
C LEU A 696 -2.84 -23.27 -30.87
N ASP A 697 -2.15 -22.35 -30.19
CA ASP A 697 -1.68 -21.07 -30.74
C ASP A 697 -0.14 -20.99 -30.79
N ALA A 698 0.56 -22.12 -30.97
CA ALA A 698 2.01 -22.12 -31.17
C ALA A 698 2.42 -21.16 -32.31
N GLU A 699 1.61 -21.06 -33.37
CA GLU A 699 1.79 -20.12 -34.49
C GLU A 699 1.69 -18.63 -34.08
N LYS A 700 1.01 -18.31 -32.97
CA LYS A 700 0.89 -16.96 -32.40
C LYS A 700 1.75 -16.75 -31.16
N ARG A 701 2.88 -17.47 -31.05
CA ARG A 701 3.85 -17.34 -29.94
C ARG A 701 3.22 -17.57 -28.55
N ASN A 702 2.22 -18.43 -28.45
CA ASN A 702 1.52 -18.74 -27.20
C ASN A 702 0.85 -17.53 -26.53
N CYS A 703 0.39 -16.56 -27.33
CA CYS A 703 -0.23 -15.37 -26.79
C CYS A 703 -1.59 -15.66 -26.13
N PHE A 704 -1.82 -15.11 -24.93
CA PHE A 704 -3.08 -15.18 -24.18
C PHE A 704 -3.56 -16.61 -23.87
N THR A 705 -2.64 -17.58 -23.78
CA THR A 705 -2.94 -19.00 -23.52
C THR A 705 -2.67 -19.44 -22.07
N ALA A 706 -2.81 -18.51 -21.11
CA ALA A 706 -2.54 -18.80 -19.69
C ALA A 706 -3.48 -19.88 -19.12
N ASP A 707 -4.72 -19.96 -19.62
CA ASP A 707 -5.72 -20.95 -19.26
C ASP A 707 -5.24 -22.40 -19.46
N GLY A 708 -4.70 -22.71 -20.64
CA GLY A 708 -4.13 -24.03 -20.95
C GLY A 708 -2.90 -24.36 -20.11
N MET A 709 -2.07 -23.36 -19.79
CA MET A 709 -0.90 -23.57 -18.93
C MET A 709 -1.28 -23.82 -17.46
N LEU A 710 -2.25 -23.06 -16.94
CA LEU A 710 -2.77 -23.26 -15.59
C LEU A 710 -3.30 -24.68 -15.44
N GLU A 711 -4.13 -25.14 -16.38
CA GLU A 711 -4.66 -26.51 -16.34
C GLU A 711 -3.56 -27.56 -16.43
N LEU A 712 -2.59 -27.40 -17.36
CA LEU A 712 -1.51 -28.36 -17.54
C LEU A 712 -0.72 -28.55 -16.25
N GLN A 713 -0.27 -27.44 -15.65
CA GLN A 713 0.53 -27.47 -14.42
C GLN A 713 -0.26 -28.04 -13.23
N LEU A 714 -1.53 -27.68 -13.10
CA LEU A 714 -2.40 -28.26 -12.06
C LEU A 714 -2.66 -29.75 -12.30
N SER A 715 -2.76 -30.19 -13.55
CA SER A 715 -2.98 -31.59 -13.91
C SER A 715 -1.80 -32.49 -13.57
N LEU A 716 -0.56 -31.96 -13.63
CA LEU A 716 0.65 -32.66 -13.20
C LEU A 716 0.68 -32.92 -11.68
N GLN A 717 -0.08 -32.13 -10.90
CA GLN A 717 -0.15 -32.19 -9.44
C GLN A 717 -1.56 -32.54 -8.94
N ARG A 718 -2.40 -33.12 -9.81
CA ARG A 718 -3.83 -33.31 -9.51
C ARG A 718 -4.05 -34.30 -8.37
N THR A 719 -5.03 -33.98 -7.54
CA THR A 719 -5.57 -34.87 -6.50
C THR A 719 -6.93 -35.39 -6.92
N GLU A 720 -7.36 -36.52 -6.35
CA GLU A 720 -8.72 -37.04 -6.54
C GLU A 720 -9.77 -36.08 -5.95
N ALA A 721 -10.96 -36.06 -6.53
CA ALA A 721 -12.05 -35.14 -6.15
C ALA A 721 -12.43 -35.20 -4.66
N GLU A 722 -12.36 -36.39 -4.05
CA GLU A 722 -12.74 -36.62 -2.65
C GLU A 722 -11.75 -35.97 -1.66
N ASP A 723 -10.47 -35.89 -2.04
CA ASP A 723 -9.38 -35.38 -1.21
C ASP A 723 -9.01 -33.92 -1.53
N ALA A 724 -9.60 -33.34 -2.57
CA ALA A 724 -9.23 -32.02 -3.06
C ALA A 724 -9.76 -30.86 -2.21
N ASP A 725 -8.89 -29.92 -1.86
CA ASP A 725 -9.18 -28.66 -1.17
C ASP A 725 -9.90 -27.64 -2.05
N LEU A 726 -9.56 -27.60 -3.33
CA LEU A 726 -10.16 -26.73 -4.34
C LEU A 726 -10.49 -27.53 -5.59
N TYR A 727 -11.53 -27.08 -6.29
CA TYR A 727 -11.97 -27.62 -7.56
C TYR A 727 -11.64 -26.60 -8.64
N PHE A 728 -10.69 -26.91 -9.53
CA PHE A 728 -10.39 -26.09 -10.68
C PHE A 728 -11.27 -26.52 -11.85
N LEU A 729 -12.07 -25.57 -12.36
CA LEU A 729 -12.87 -25.77 -13.56
C LEU A 729 -12.17 -25.11 -14.75
N PRO A 730 -11.58 -25.89 -15.67
CA PRO A 730 -10.94 -25.33 -16.85
C PRO A 730 -11.91 -24.47 -17.67
N ASN A 731 -11.44 -23.32 -18.12
CA ASN A 731 -12.21 -22.38 -18.93
C ASN A 731 -11.30 -21.72 -19.96
N TYR A 732 -11.51 -22.03 -21.24
CA TYR A 732 -10.66 -21.52 -22.32
C TYR A 732 -11.27 -20.29 -22.98
N GLN A 733 -10.85 -19.11 -22.51
CA GLN A 733 -11.41 -17.84 -22.95
C GLN A 733 -10.96 -17.57 -24.40
N ALA A 734 -11.91 -17.29 -25.31
CA ALA A 734 -11.74 -17.00 -26.75
C ALA A 734 -11.67 -18.19 -27.74
N ARG A 735 -11.89 -19.45 -27.32
CA ARG A 735 -11.73 -20.61 -28.25
C ARG A 735 -13.01 -21.38 -28.60
N TYR A 736 -14.11 -21.24 -27.85
CA TYR A 736 -15.38 -21.91 -28.17
C TYR A 736 -16.59 -21.34 -27.39
N ASP A 737 -17.66 -20.94 -28.08
CA ASP A 737 -18.94 -20.59 -27.45
C ASP A 737 -19.62 -21.88 -26.95
N GLY A 738 -19.75 -22.05 -25.63
CA GLY A 738 -20.51 -23.14 -25.02
C GLY A 738 -19.75 -24.11 -24.11
N LEU A 739 -18.41 -24.06 -24.07
CA LEU A 739 -17.60 -24.92 -23.18
C LEU A 739 -17.96 -24.74 -21.70
N TRP A 740 -18.42 -23.55 -21.30
CA TRP A 740 -18.82 -23.28 -19.91
C TRP A 740 -19.98 -24.16 -19.43
N HIS A 741 -21.03 -24.32 -20.25
CA HIS A 741 -22.18 -25.14 -19.91
C HIS A 741 -21.78 -26.58 -19.74
N HIS A 742 -20.95 -27.06 -20.66
CA HIS A 742 -20.37 -28.40 -20.59
C HIS A 742 -19.44 -28.55 -19.39
N ALA A 743 -18.60 -27.57 -19.07
CA ALA A 743 -17.73 -27.64 -17.91
C ALA A 743 -18.54 -27.72 -16.60
N TRP A 744 -19.59 -26.91 -16.46
CA TRP A 744 -20.46 -26.94 -15.28
C TRP A 744 -21.33 -28.20 -15.18
N GLU A 745 -21.85 -28.70 -16.30
CA GLU A 745 -22.53 -29.99 -16.38
C GLU A 745 -21.59 -31.14 -15.99
N ALA A 746 -20.37 -31.16 -16.56
CA ALA A 746 -19.34 -32.13 -16.22
C ALA A 746 -18.97 -32.07 -14.75
N LEU A 747 -18.84 -30.87 -14.17
CA LEU A 747 -18.60 -30.70 -12.74
C LEU A 747 -19.74 -31.32 -11.92
N ARG A 748 -21.00 -31.11 -12.31
CA ARG A 748 -22.17 -31.71 -11.62
C ARG A 748 -22.27 -33.22 -11.80
N GLU A 749 -21.89 -33.75 -12.95
CA GLU A 749 -21.86 -35.19 -13.22
C GLU A 749 -20.73 -35.88 -12.46
N ASN A 750 -19.52 -35.31 -12.54
CA ASN A 750 -18.31 -35.85 -11.91
C ASN A 750 -18.28 -35.60 -10.40
N MET A 751 -18.92 -34.52 -9.92
CA MET A 751 -18.98 -34.13 -8.52
C MET A 751 -20.36 -33.56 -8.13
N PRO A 752 -21.40 -34.41 -8.00
CA PRO A 752 -22.77 -33.98 -7.68
C PRO A 752 -22.94 -33.35 -6.30
N ARG A 753 -21.90 -33.37 -5.46
CA ARG A 753 -21.85 -32.75 -4.11
C ARG A 753 -20.71 -31.74 -3.94
N ALA A 754 -20.14 -31.21 -5.04
CA ALA A 754 -19.07 -30.22 -4.95
C ALA A 754 -19.51 -28.99 -4.14
N ASP A 755 -18.69 -28.60 -3.17
CA ASP A 755 -18.88 -27.36 -2.42
C ASP A 755 -18.52 -26.16 -3.33
N PRO A 756 -19.49 -25.29 -3.66
CA PRO A 756 -19.28 -24.11 -4.51
C PRO A 756 -18.29 -23.09 -3.94
N HIS A 757 -18.06 -23.09 -2.62
CA HIS A 757 -17.04 -22.26 -1.97
C HIS A 757 -15.60 -22.69 -2.31
N ARG A 758 -15.43 -23.87 -2.88
CA ARG A 758 -14.12 -24.45 -3.24
C ARG A 758 -13.86 -24.38 -4.75
N LEU A 759 -14.78 -23.84 -5.54
CA LEU A 759 -14.65 -23.77 -6.98
C LEU A 759 -13.80 -22.57 -7.42
N VAL A 760 -12.84 -22.84 -8.29
CA VAL A 760 -11.90 -21.90 -8.88
C VAL A 760 -12.03 -21.94 -10.39
N ILE A 761 -12.06 -20.77 -11.03
CA ILE A 761 -12.26 -20.65 -12.47
C ILE A 761 -11.31 -19.60 -13.06
N PRO A 762 -10.54 -19.94 -14.12
CA PRO A 762 -9.65 -19.02 -14.78
C PRO A 762 -10.37 -18.11 -15.79
N PHE A 763 -10.05 -16.82 -15.74
CA PHE A 763 -10.48 -15.76 -16.65
C PHE A 763 -9.24 -14.95 -17.09
N THR A 764 -8.52 -15.50 -18.05
CA THR A 764 -7.15 -15.13 -18.41
C THR A 764 -7.04 -14.08 -19.51
N HIS A 765 -8.16 -13.54 -20.02
CA HIS A 765 -8.16 -12.60 -21.16
C HIS A 765 -9.22 -11.49 -21.06
N ASP A 766 -9.06 -10.43 -21.86
CA ASP A 766 -9.91 -9.23 -21.96
C ASP A 766 -10.52 -8.79 -20.62
N PHE A 767 -11.79 -8.43 -20.53
CA PHE A 767 -12.39 -7.96 -19.29
C PHE A 767 -12.53 -9.05 -18.21
N GLY A 768 -11.79 -10.16 -18.33
CA GLY A 768 -11.73 -11.27 -17.39
C GLY A 768 -13.13 -11.84 -17.15
N ALA A 769 -13.53 -11.83 -15.89
CA ALA A 769 -14.85 -12.28 -15.43
C ALA A 769 -16.04 -11.49 -16.06
N CYS A 770 -15.83 -10.31 -16.65
CA CYS A 770 -16.91 -9.49 -17.24
C CYS A 770 -17.34 -9.88 -18.65
N ARG A 771 -16.42 -10.34 -19.52
CA ARG A 771 -16.69 -10.52 -20.97
C ARG A 771 -16.39 -11.95 -21.42
N ALA A 772 -17.20 -12.87 -20.95
CA ALA A 772 -17.41 -14.18 -21.57
C ALA A 772 -18.79 -14.15 -22.24
N PHE A 773 -18.82 -14.22 -23.58
CA PHE A 773 -19.79 -13.61 -24.51
C PHE A 773 -21.30 -13.97 -24.42
N ASP A 774 -21.78 -14.69 -23.41
CA ASP A 774 -23.21 -14.76 -23.04
C ASP A 774 -23.43 -15.12 -21.55
N PHE A 775 -22.34 -15.39 -20.81
CA PHE A 775 -22.33 -15.94 -19.44
C PHE A 775 -21.15 -15.39 -18.64
N SER A 776 -21.08 -14.07 -18.46
CA SER A 776 -20.09 -13.49 -17.55
C SER A 776 -20.32 -13.98 -16.11
N LEU A 777 -19.24 -14.21 -15.35
CA LEU A 777 -19.37 -14.58 -13.93
C LEU A 777 -20.14 -13.49 -13.16
N TRP A 778 -20.02 -12.24 -13.60
CA TRP A 778 -20.86 -11.14 -13.15
C TRP A 778 -22.37 -11.47 -13.29
N ASN A 779 -22.84 -11.75 -14.50
CA ASN A 779 -24.24 -12.09 -14.76
C ASN A 779 -24.68 -13.32 -13.95
N LEU A 780 -23.80 -14.30 -13.79
CA LEU A 780 -24.06 -15.49 -12.97
C LEU A 780 -24.27 -15.17 -11.49
N ARG A 781 -23.37 -14.38 -10.88
CA ARG A 781 -23.44 -14.01 -9.47
C ARG A 781 -24.69 -13.18 -9.13
N HIS A 782 -25.23 -12.42 -10.10
CA HIS A 782 -26.27 -11.39 -9.85
C HIS A 782 -27.67 -11.74 -10.40
N HIS A 783 -27.82 -12.63 -11.39
CA HIS A 783 -29.15 -13.00 -11.87
C HIS A 783 -29.90 -13.94 -10.91
N ALA A 784 -31.05 -13.49 -10.41
CA ALA A 784 -31.90 -14.23 -9.47
C ALA A 784 -32.40 -15.61 -9.96
N ARG A 785 -32.35 -15.90 -11.28
CA ARG A 785 -32.73 -17.19 -11.85
C ARG A 785 -31.58 -18.21 -11.93
N ARG A 786 -30.35 -17.81 -11.55
CA ARG A 786 -29.17 -18.67 -11.55
C ARG A 786 -28.99 -19.33 -10.17
N ASP A 787 -28.21 -20.40 -10.14
CA ASP A 787 -27.89 -21.13 -8.92
C ASP A 787 -27.19 -20.18 -7.91
N PRO A 788 -27.78 -19.91 -6.73
CA PRO A 788 -27.22 -18.98 -5.74
C PRO A 788 -25.80 -19.33 -5.31
N SER A 789 -25.42 -20.60 -5.43
CA SER A 789 -24.08 -21.08 -5.11
C SER A 789 -22.95 -20.45 -5.93
N THR A 790 -23.25 -19.99 -7.15
CA THR A 790 -22.28 -19.35 -8.06
C THR A 790 -21.69 -18.04 -7.50
N ARG A 791 -22.35 -17.45 -6.49
CA ARG A 791 -21.82 -16.30 -5.74
C ARG A 791 -20.50 -16.60 -5.05
N HIS A 792 -20.22 -17.86 -4.72
CA HIS A 792 -19.08 -18.27 -3.89
C HIS A 792 -17.81 -18.62 -4.68
N VAL A 793 -17.91 -18.72 -6.01
CA VAL A 793 -16.80 -19.08 -6.88
C VAL A 793 -15.65 -18.09 -6.73
N ILE A 794 -14.40 -18.57 -6.73
CA ILE A 794 -13.19 -17.73 -6.80
C ILE A 794 -12.81 -17.57 -8.27
N ALA A 795 -12.74 -16.34 -8.76
CA ALA A 795 -12.19 -16.06 -10.09
C ALA A 795 -10.67 -15.92 -9.99
N TRP A 796 -9.94 -16.64 -10.85
CA TRP A 796 -8.54 -16.33 -11.18
C TRP A 796 -8.57 -15.43 -12.40
N THR A 797 -8.42 -14.12 -12.22
CA THR A 797 -8.69 -13.15 -13.28
C THR A 797 -7.53 -12.19 -13.55
N VAL A 798 -7.38 -11.74 -14.79
CA VAL A 798 -6.46 -10.65 -15.15
C VAL A 798 -7.02 -9.26 -14.82
N ASN A 799 -8.32 -9.16 -14.51
CA ASN A 799 -8.99 -7.91 -14.20
C ASN A 799 -8.93 -7.60 -12.69
N GLY A 800 -8.19 -6.56 -12.31
CA GLY A 800 -8.09 -6.05 -10.94
C GLY A 800 -8.66 -4.64 -10.76
N ASP A 801 -9.53 -4.21 -11.66
CA ASP A 801 -10.19 -2.89 -11.58
C ASP A 801 -11.17 -2.85 -10.39
N LEU A 802 -10.89 -1.98 -9.42
CA LEU A 802 -11.68 -1.78 -8.20
C LEU A 802 -13.04 -1.13 -8.45
N ASN A 803 -13.17 -0.48 -9.59
CA ASN A 803 -14.39 0.12 -10.10
C ASN A 803 -15.15 -0.83 -11.02
N SER A 804 -14.57 -1.97 -11.39
CA SER A 804 -15.32 -3.02 -12.08
C SER A 804 -16.14 -3.85 -11.09
N VAL A 805 -17.43 -3.98 -11.40
CA VAL A 805 -18.34 -4.84 -10.64
C VAL A 805 -17.98 -6.34 -10.70
N CYS A 806 -17.25 -6.74 -11.74
CA CYS A 806 -16.89 -8.13 -11.99
C CYS A 806 -15.70 -8.60 -11.15
N TYR A 807 -14.90 -7.67 -10.63
CA TYR A 807 -13.86 -7.97 -9.68
C TYR A 807 -14.43 -7.84 -8.26
N LYS A 808 -14.28 -8.89 -7.45
CA LYS A 808 -14.62 -8.86 -6.02
C LYS A 808 -13.33 -8.88 -5.21
N PRO A 809 -12.85 -7.72 -4.72
CA PRO A 809 -11.74 -7.66 -3.79
C PRO A 809 -11.96 -8.61 -2.63
N LEU A 810 -10.87 -9.22 -2.18
CA LEU A 810 -10.85 -10.22 -1.11
C LEU A 810 -11.55 -11.56 -1.39
N GLN A 811 -12.27 -11.71 -2.51
CA GLN A 811 -12.81 -12.99 -2.98
C GLN A 811 -11.99 -13.54 -4.16
N ASP A 812 -11.73 -12.71 -5.16
CA ASP A 812 -11.07 -13.10 -6.41
C ASP A 812 -9.54 -12.98 -6.30
N VAL A 813 -8.81 -13.75 -7.12
CA VAL A 813 -7.35 -13.74 -7.19
C VAL A 813 -6.91 -13.15 -8.53
N ILE A 814 -6.07 -12.13 -8.49
CA ILE A 814 -5.54 -11.51 -9.70
C ILE A 814 -4.32 -12.31 -10.17
N ILE A 815 -4.35 -12.79 -11.40
CA ILE A 815 -3.27 -13.56 -12.05
C ILE A 815 -2.66 -12.76 -13.21
N PRO A 816 -1.39 -12.99 -13.57
CA PRO A 816 -0.80 -12.34 -14.72
C PRO A 816 -1.39 -12.88 -16.03
N PRO A 817 -1.49 -12.08 -17.09
CA PRO A 817 -1.78 -12.58 -18.43
C PRO A 817 -0.57 -13.29 -19.04
N ARG A 818 -0.78 -14.17 -20.03
CA ARG A 818 0.33 -14.67 -20.87
C ARG A 818 0.54 -13.74 -22.07
N THR A 819 1.65 -13.02 -22.06
CA THR A 819 2.04 -12.07 -23.12
C THR A 819 2.48 -12.78 -24.40
N CYS A 820 2.21 -12.17 -25.57
CA CYS A 820 2.70 -12.66 -26.87
C CYS A 820 4.23 -12.68 -26.96
N ASN A 821 4.91 -11.94 -26.08
CA ASN A 821 6.36 -11.83 -26.03
C ASN A 821 7.02 -12.94 -25.20
N SER A 822 6.26 -13.89 -24.64
CA SER A 822 6.78 -14.88 -23.70
C SER A 822 8.02 -15.64 -24.22
N PRO A 823 8.04 -16.17 -25.46
CA PRO A 823 9.23 -16.88 -25.96
C PRO A 823 10.48 -16.02 -26.00
N GLU A 824 10.36 -14.80 -26.51
CA GLU A 824 11.46 -13.84 -26.67
C GLU A 824 11.93 -13.29 -25.31
N LEU A 825 11.02 -13.16 -24.33
CA LEU A 825 11.36 -12.84 -22.95
C LEU A 825 12.25 -13.91 -22.30
N TYR A 826 11.94 -15.20 -22.46
CA TYR A 826 12.80 -16.28 -21.97
C TYR A 826 14.15 -16.30 -22.69
N GLU A 827 14.17 -16.08 -24.00
CA GLU A 827 15.40 -16.02 -24.78
C GLU A 827 16.32 -14.89 -24.30
N LEU A 828 15.80 -13.67 -24.12
CA LEU A 828 16.59 -12.50 -23.75
C LEU A 828 16.93 -12.45 -22.26
N TYR A 829 15.97 -12.81 -21.39
CA TYR A 829 16.03 -12.53 -19.96
C TYR A 829 15.81 -13.75 -19.06
N GLY A 830 15.66 -14.96 -19.61
CA GLY A 830 15.52 -16.19 -18.81
C GLY A 830 16.67 -16.38 -17.82
N ASP A 831 17.89 -16.08 -18.26
CA ASP A 831 19.05 -15.94 -17.38
C ASP A 831 19.06 -14.55 -16.72
N ARG A 832 18.97 -14.52 -15.39
CA ARG A 832 18.99 -13.29 -14.57
C ARG A 832 20.24 -12.44 -14.80
N SER A 833 21.37 -13.04 -15.16
CA SER A 833 22.62 -12.32 -15.44
C SER A 833 22.53 -11.41 -16.68
N ARG A 834 21.56 -11.66 -17.57
CA ARG A 834 21.29 -10.85 -18.77
C ARG A 834 20.45 -9.60 -18.48
N VAL A 835 19.83 -9.51 -17.30
CA VAL A 835 19.14 -8.29 -16.89
C VAL A 835 20.18 -7.22 -16.59
N ARG A 836 20.06 -6.05 -17.23
CA ARG A 836 20.99 -4.93 -17.01
C ARG A 836 20.71 -4.20 -15.69
N PRO A 837 21.72 -3.91 -14.83
CA PRO A 837 21.57 -3.06 -13.65
C PRO A 837 21.07 -1.66 -14.01
N SER A 838 20.22 -1.06 -13.17
CA SER A 838 19.62 0.25 -13.44
C SER A 838 20.66 1.36 -13.66
N ARG A 839 21.80 1.33 -12.98
CA ARG A 839 22.90 2.29 -13.18
C ARG A 839 23.55 2.24 -14.58
N GLU A 840 23.38 1.14 -15.30
CA GLU A 840 23.93 0.94 -16.66
C GLU A 840 22.88 1.19 -17.76
N ARG A 841 21.62 1.41 -17.38
CA ARG A 841 20.52 1.68 -18.30
C ARG A 841 20.57 3.13 -18.79
N LYS A 842 20.24 3.33 -20.07
CA LYS A 842 20.33 4.65 -20.73
C LYS A 842 18.99 5.35 -20.90
N VAL A 843 17.89 4.64 -20.68
CA VAL A 843 16.53 5.18 -20.83
C VAL A 843 15.94 5.38 -19.44
N LEU A 844 15.51 6.61 -19.12
CA LEU A 844 14.82 6.92 -17.87
C LEU A 844 13.49 6.16 -17.81
N ALA A 845 12.65 6.37 -18.82
CA ALA A 845 11.37 5.73 -18.94
C ALA A 845 10.99 5.47 -20.39
N SER A 846 10.23 4.39 -20.63
CA SER A 846 9.67 4.13 -21.95
C SER A 846 8.22 3.64 -21.91
N PHE A 847 7.46 3.96 -22.95
CA PHE A 847 6.14 3.40 -23.22
C PHE A 847 5.90 3.23 -24.72
N SER A 848 5.33 2.08 -25.09
CA SER A 848 4.92 1.74 -26.46
C SER A 848 3.57 1.03 -26.39
N GLY A 849 2.54 1.58 -27.05
CA GLY A 849 1.19 1.00 -27.01
C GLY A 849 0.16 1.82 -27.79
N THR A 850 -0.99 1.20 -28.09
CA THR A 850 -2.12 1.86 -28.77
C THR A 850 -2.88 2.78 -27.82
N TYR A 851 -3.75 3.66 -28.35
CA TYR A 851 -4.55 4.60 -27.54
C TYR A 851 -6.03 4.22 -27.38
N TRP A 852 -6.39 2.98 -27.70
CA TRP A 852 -7.78 2.52 -27.70
C TRP A 852 -8.20 1.86 -26.37
N GLY A 853 -9.47 1.97 -25.99
CA GLY A 853 -10.07 1.36 -24.80
C GLY A 853 -9.87 2.15 -23.49
N VAL A 854 -10.15 1.52 -22.34
CA VAL A 854 -10.31 2.17 -21.03
C VAL A 854 -9.17 3.14 -20.68
N GLY A 855 -7.90 2.71 -20.79
CA GLY A 855 -6.77 3.60 -20.47
C GLY A 855 -6.31 4.53 -21.59
N GLY A 856 -7.14 4.80 -22.61
CA GLY A 856 -6.75 5.55 -23.80
C GLY A 856 -6.27 6.97 -23.50
N ILE A 857 -6.95 7.65 -22.56
CA ILE A 857 -6.64 9.01 -22.11
C ILE A 857 -5.30 9.05 -21.37
N SER A 858 -5.10 8.16 -20.38
CA SER A 858 -3.83 8.04 -19.64
C SER A 858 -2.64 7.85 -20.59
N ARG A 859 -2.78 7.00 -21.61
CA ARG A 859 -1.73 6.72 -22.60
C ARG A 859 -1.42 7.91 -23.50
N ARG A 860 -2.42 8.73 -23.84
CA ARG A 860 -2.22 9.98 -24.60
C ARG A 860 -1.47 11.01 -23.76
N LYS A 861 -1.89 11.24 -22.51
CA LYS A 861 -1.19 12.12 -21.55
C LYS A 861 0.25 11.68 -21.33
N LEU A 862 0.48 10.37 -21.24
CA LEU A 862 1.81 9.78 -21.05
C LEU A 862 2.75 9.97 -22.24
N THR A 863 2.23 9.87 -23.47
CA THR A 863 3.04 9.90 -24.70
C THR A 863 3.14 11.28 -25.34
N CYS A 864 2.57 12.29 -24.69
CA CYS A 864 2.62 13.68 -25.14
C CYS A 864 4.07 14.20 -25.20
N PRO A 865 4.50 14.78 -26.33
CA PRO A 865 5.73 15.57 -26.39
C PRO A 865 5.50 16.92 -25.69
N ARG A 866 6.19 17.15 -24.57
CA ARG A 866 6.07 18.38 -23.76
C ARG A 866 7.41 19.01 -23.46
N THR A 867 7.40 20.32 -23.22
CA THR A 867 8.58 21.06 -22.74
C THR A 867 8.89 20.63 -21.32
N LEU A 868 9.95 19.83 -21.15
CA LEU A 868 10.32 19.30 -19.85
C LEU A 868 10.82 20.41 -18.93
N SER A 869 10.11 20.64 -17.82
CA SER A 869 10.64 21.39 -16.68
C SER A 869 11.60 20.50 -15.88
N LEU A 870 12.76 20.18 -16.45
CA LEU A 870 13.74 19.35 -15.76
C LEU A 870 14.17 20.03 -14.44
N PRO A 871 14.21 19.30 -13.31
CA PRO A 871 14.71 19.87 -12.07
C PRO A 871 16.15 20.34 -12.28
N THR A 872 16.49 21.54 -11.77
CA THR A 872 17.83 22.14 -11.92
C THR A 872 18.94 21.22 -11.43
N TYR A 873 18.63 20.38 -10.43
CA TYR A 873 19.50 19.33 -9.90
C TYR A 873 18.69 18.05 -9.70
N PRO A 874 18.69 17.08 -10.65
CA PRO A 874 17.98 15.82 -10.47
C PRO A 874 18.56 15.03 -9.30
N VAL A 875 17.70 14.36 -8.52
CA VAL A 875 18.14 13.47 -7.43
C VAL A 875 18.73 12.19 -8.02
N LEU A 876 18.16 11.70 -9.12
CA LEU A 876 18.67 10.55 -9.86
C LEU A 876 19.95 10.88 -10.61
N GLN A 877 21.08 10.48 -10.04
CA GLN A 877 22.40 10.63 -10.67
C GLN A 877 22.74 9.36 -11.48
N SER A 878 23.01 9.53 -12.77
CA SER A 878 23.43 8.46 -13.68
C SER A 878 24.72 8.84 -14.41
N GLN A 879 25.53 7.84 -14.74
CA GLN A 879 26.72 8.01 -15.60
C GLN A 879 26.36 8.25 -17.07
N HIS A 880 25.09 8.02 -17.44
CA HIS A 880 24.56 8.24 -18.78
C HIS A 880 23.61 9.43 -18.78
N THR A 881 23.57 10.17 -19.89
CA THR A 881 22.46 11.11 -20.15
C THR A 881 21.19 10.29 -20.39
N LEU A 882 20.29 10.31 -19.41
CA LEU A 882 19.04 9.56 -19.48
C LEU A 882 18.06 10.24 -20.45
N ARG A 883 17.39 9.43 -21.27
CA ARG A 883 16.35 9.87 -22.21
C ARG A 883 15.02 9.18 -21.94
N THR A 884 13.90 9.77 -22.34
CA THR A 884 12.60 9.10 -22.41
C THR A 884 12.30 8.65 -23.83
N VAL A 885 11.53 7.57 -23.96
CA VAL A 885 11.12 7.00 -25.26
C VAL A 885 9.62 6.74 -25.24
N TRP A 886 8.88 7.54 -26.00
CA TRP A 886 7.42 7.45 -26.13
C TRP A 886 7.05 7.07 -27.56
N GLY A 887 6.18 6.06 -27.74
CA GLY A 887 5.82 5.56 -29.07
C GLY A 887 4.34 5.15 -29.20
N PRO A 888 3.61 5.62 -30.24
CA PRO A 888 2.23 5.20 -30.51
C PRO A 888 2.11 3.81 -31.18
N GLY A 889 3.23 3.13 -31.46
CA GLY A 889 3.26 1.88 -32.22
C GLY A 889 3.35 0.65 -31.32
N GLY A 890 2.59 -0.41 -31.65
CA GLY A 890 2.85 -1.76 -31.12
C GLY A 890 4.24 -2.28 -31.52
N ALA A 891 4.56 -3.53 -31.13
CA ALA A 891 5.82 -4.27 -31.32
C ALA A 891 6.84 -3.61 -32.28
N GLN A 892 7.55 -2.60 -31.78
CA GLN A 892 8.70 -2.02 -32.47
C GLN A 892 9.83 -3.04 -32.45
N PRO A 893 10.61 -3.24 -33.53
CA PRO A 893 11.86 -3.97 -33.47
C PRO A 893 12.71 -3.41 -32.32
N GLY A 894 13.15 -4.26 -31.39
CA GLY A 894 13.89 -3.79 -30.22
C GLY A 894 13.03 -3.44 -29.00
N TYR A 895 11.73 -3.75 -28.97
CA TYR A 895 10.84 -3.43 -27.84
C TYR A 895 11.32 -4.04 -26.52
N LEU A 896 11.67 -5.33 -26.50
CA LEU A 896 12.13 -6.00 -25.29
C LEU A 896 13.51 -5.49 -24.85
N GLU A 897 14.39 -5.17 -25.80
CA GLU A 897 15.68 -4.54 -25.56
C GLU A 897 15.51 -3.12 -25.00
N LEU A 898 14.52 -2.37 -25.47
CA LEU A 898 14.16 -1.07 -24.92
C LEU A 898 13.72 -1.20 -23.46
N LEU A 899 12.90 -2.20 -23.12
CA LEU A 899 12.53 -2.47 -21.72
C LEU A 899 13.77 -2.84 -20.88
N GLY A 900 14.67 -3.65 -21.42
CA GLY A 900 15.94 -4.02 -20.77
C GLY A 900 16.90 -2.84 -20.54
N ASP A 901 16.78 -1.78 -21.34
CA ASP A 901 17.57 -0.54 -21.21
C ASP A 901 16.81 0.61 -20.52
N SER A 902 15.56 0.40 -20.10
CA SER A 902 14.71 1.39 -19.40
C SER A 902 14.75 1.20 -17.90
N ILE A 903 14.96 2.26 -17.11
CA ILE A 903 14.90 2.18 -15.64
C ILE A 903 13.46 1.98 -15.19
N PHE A 904 12.56 2.83 -15.67
CA PHE A 904 11.14 2.84 -15.31
C PHE A 904 10.24 2.50 -16.52
N CYS A 905 9.16 1.77 -16.28
CA CYS A 905 8.21 1.37 -17.31
C CYS A 905 6.78 1.69 -16.87
N PRO A 906 6.22 2.83 -17.30
CA PRO A 906 4.80 3.12 -17.20
C PRO A 906 3.91 1.98 -17.68
N VAL A 907 2.94 1.63 -16.84
CA VAL A 907 1.91 0.62 -17.06
C VAL A 907 0.54 1.29 -16.85
N PRO A 908 0.14 2.22 -17.75
CA PRO A 908 -1.25 2.68 -17.76
C PRO A 908 -2.19 1.53 -18.11
N GLU A 909 -3.47 1.71 -17.83
CA GLU A 909 -4.49 0.71 -18.13
C GLU A 909 -4.50 0.38 -19.62
N GLY A 910 -4.65 -0.90 -19.94
CA GLY A 910 -4.79 -1.31 -21.33
C GLY A 910 -6.21 -1.08 -21.83
N VAL A 911 -6.50 -1.73 -22.96
CA VAL A 911 -7.81 -1.67 -23.61
C VAL A 911 -8.93 -2.11 -22.67
N ALA A 912 -8.71 -3.17 -21.90
CA ALA A 912 -9.69 -3.83 -21.04
C ALA A 912 -9.40 -3.65 -19.54
N GLY A 913 -8.76 -2.53 -19.15
CA GLY A 913 -8.41 -2.22 -17.75
C GLY A 913 -7.13 -2.89 -17.24
N TRP A 914 -6.53 -3.81 -17.99
CA TRP A 914 -5.23 -4.45 -17.68
C TRP A 914 -4.31 -4.43 -18.90
N SER A 915 -3.00 -4.71 -18.69
CA SER A 915 -2.01 -4.71 -19.78
C SER A 915 -0.98 -5.84 -19.66
N PRO A 916 -0.68 -6.60 -20.73
CA PRO A 916 0.40 -7.59 -20.72
C PRO A 916 1.79 -6.94 -20.61
N ARG A 917 1.90 -5.63 -20.88
CA ARG A 917 3.13 -4.84 -20.69
C ARG A 917 3.69 -4.98 -19.28
N LEU A 918 2.84 -5.14 -18.27
CA LEU A 918 3.26 -5.34 -16.89
C LEU A 918 4.21 -6.55 -16.79
N VAL A 919 3.85 -7.66 -17.43
CA VAL A 919 4.62 -8.90 -17.44
C VAL A 919 5.95 -8.70 -18.16
N ASP A 920 5.92 -8.06 -19.34
CA ASP A 920 7.13 -7.77 -20.11
C ASP A 920 8.12 -6.91 -19.30
N ALA A 921 7.63 -5.84 -18.67
CA ALA A 921 8.44 -4.90 -17.89
C ALA A 921 9.09 -5.58 -16.67
N VAL A 922 8.30 -6.33 -15.89
CA VAL A 922 8.79 -7.06 -14.71
C VAL A 922 9.82 -8.11 -15.12
N TYR A 923 9.57 -8.90 -16.17
CA TYR A 923 10.51 -9.97 -16.52
C TYR A 923 11.85 -9.42 -17.07
N ALA A 924 11.82 -8.30 -17.81
CA ALA A 924 13.00 -7.57 -18.30
C ALA A 924 13.74 -6.75 -17.21
N GLY A 925 13.24 -6.75 -15.96
CA GLY A 925 13.85 -6.01 -14.85
C GLY A 925 13.65 -4.50 -14.89
N CYS A 926 12.63 -4.02 -15.61
CA CYS A 926 12.23 -2.61 -15.64
C CYS A 926 11.21 -2.33 -14.54
N ILE A 927 11.42 -1.26 -13.75
CA ILE A 927 10.58 -0.95 -12.58
C ILE A 927 9.20 -0.46 -13.06
N PRO A 928 8.09 -1.14 -12.73
CA PRO A 928 6.76 -0.71 -13.15
C PRO A 928 6.38 0.63 -12.53
N VAL A 929 5.79 1.52 -13.34
CA VAL A 929 5.17 2.76 -12.89
C VAL A 929 3.66 2.63 -13.08
N LEU A 930 2.94 2.47 -11.97
CA LEU A 930 1.49 2.31 -11.92
C LEU A 930 0.83 3.68 -12.01
N VAL A 931 -0.31 3.77 -12.70
CA VAL A 931 -1.04 5.03 -12.91
C VAL A 931 -2.37 5.00 -12.15
N GLY A 932 -2.62 5.98 -11.30
CA GLY A 932 -3.81 6.04 -10.45
C GLY A 932 -3.86 4.94 -9.38
N ARG A 933 -4.99 4.81 -8.68
CA ARG A 933 -5.20 3.81 -7.61
C ARG A 933 -6.38 2.88 -7.85
N ALA A 934 -7.10 3.03 -8.96
CA ALA A 934 -8.27 2.22 -9.27
C ALA A 934 -7.97 0.76 -9.69
N THR A 935 -6.70 0.36 -9.85
CA THR A 935 -6.35 -0.99 -10.33
C THR A 935 -5.40 -1.72 -9.38
N GLN A 936 -5.73 -2.97 -9.05
CA GLN A 936 -4.84 -3.93 -8.41
C GLN A 936 -4.20 -4.86 -9.46
N HIS A 937 -2.98 -5.31 -9.21
CA HIS A 937 -2.20 -6.17 -10.12
C HIS A 937 -2.03 -7.59 -9.58
N ALA A 938 -1.39 -8.47 -10.36
CA ALA A 938 -1.26 -9.88 -10.02
C ALA A 938 -0.71 -10.11 -8.60
N PHE A 939 -1.38 -10.99 -7.87
CA PHE A 939 -1.04 -11.39 -6.49
C PHE A 939 -0.90 -10.21 -5.51
N TRP A 940 -1.73 -9.17 -5.67
CA TRP A 940 -1.72 -7.94 -4.88
C TRP A 940 -1.77 -8.13 -3.36
N ASP A 941 -2.41 -9.20 -2.91
CA ASP A 941 -2.57 -9.60 -1.52
C ASP A 941 -1.34 -10.34 -0.95
N LEU A 942 -0.50 -10.90 -1.82
CA LEU A 942 0.72 -11.59 -1.43
C LEU A 942 1.95 -10.69 -1.57
N LEU A 943 2.07 -9.99 -2.70
CA LEU A 943 3.22 -9.16 -3.05
C LEU A 943 3.08 -7.74 -2.49
N ASP A 944 4.15 -7.24 -1.88
CA ASP A 944 4.27 -5.83 -1.50
C ASP A 944 4.81 -5.03 -2.70
N TRP A 945 3.90 -4.61 -3.58
CA TRP A 945 4.20 -3.86 -4.80
C TRP A 945 5.02 -2.58 -4.53
N ALA A 946 4.88 -1.96 -3.35
CA ALA A 946 5.66 -0.78 -2.97
C ALA A 946 7.18 -1.05 -2.90
N GLN A 947 7.59 -2.31 -2.81
CA GLN A 947 9.00 -2.67 -2.79
C GLN A 947 9.66 -2.65 -4.17
N PHE A 948 8.89 -2.79 -5.24
CA PHE A 948 9.43 -2.99 -6.59
C PHE A 948 8.69 -2.25 -7.71
N SER A 949 7.70 -1.43 -7.39
CA SER A 949 7.03 -0.49 -8.29
C SER A 949 6.85 0.88 -7.64
N LEU A 950 6.46 1.88 -8.43
CA LEU A 950 6.00 3.18 -7.93
C LEU A 950 4.63 3.52 -8.53
N THR A 951 3.84 4.33 -7.83
CA THR A 951 2.51 4.79 -8.26
C THR A 951 2.54 6.29 -8.50
N VAL A 952 1.96 6.74 -9.61
CA VAL A 952 1.84 8.15 -10.00
C VAL A 952 0.37 8.49 -10.18
N GLU A 953 -0.07 9.63 -9.63
CA GLU A 953 -1.44 10.13 -9.81
C GLU A 953 -1.68 10.56 -11.25
N ARG A 954 -2.95 10.57 -11.68
CA ARG A 954 -3.32 10.96 -13.06
C ARG A 954 -2.92 12.39 -13.39
N GLU A 955 -3.12 13.30 -12.44
CA GLU A 955 -2.71 14.71 -12.56
C GLU A 955 -1.19 14.89 -12.66
N ASP A 956 -0.41 13.97 -12.10
CA ASP A 956 1.05 13.99 -12.11
C ASP A 956 1.64 13.45 -13.42
N LEU A 957 0.83 12.84 -14.29
CA LEU A 957 1.28 12.38 -15.60
C LEU A 957 1.88 13.52 -16.42
N GLN A 958 1.42 14.76 -16.23
CA GLN A 958 1.97 15.96 -16.90
C GLN A 958 3.43 16.27 -16.51
N ARG A 959 3.90 15.76 -15.37
CA ARG A 959 5.24 15.98 -14.80
C ARG A 959 6.00 14.69 -14.47
N LEU A 960 5.61 13.58 -15.11
CA LEU A 960 6.13 12.24 -14.83
C LEU A 960 7.66 12.19 -14.76
N GLU A 961 8.35 12.80 -15.73
CA GLU A 961 9.81 12.82 -15.77
C GLU A 961 10.43 13.45 -14.50
N SER A 962 9.86 14.55 -14.00
CA SER A 962 10.29 15.22 -12.78
C SER A 962 10.07 14.35 -11.54
N VAL A 963 8.96 13.59 -11.49
CA VAL A 963 8.70 12.61 -10.43
C VAL A 963 9.74 11.49 -10.45
N LEU A 964 10.02 10.91 -11.62
CA LEU A 964 10.99 9.81 -11.76
C LEU A 964 12.43 10.24 -11.45
N LEU A 965 12.80 11.48 -11.80
CA LEU A 965 14.11 12.06 -11.46
C LEU A 965 14.26 12.43 -9.98
N GLY A 966 13.17 12.37 -9.20
CA GLY A 966 13.18 12.59 -7.74
C GLY A 966 13.72 11.41 -6.93
N TYR A 967 13.88 10.23 -7.53
CA TYR A 967 14.42 9.04 -6.85
C TYR A 967 15.94 8.99 -6.91
N THR A 968 16.58 8.47 -5.87
CA THR A 968 18.03 8.17 -5.89
C THR A 968 18.31 6.87 -6.65
N MET A 969 19.52 6.73 -7.21
CA MET A 969 19.92 5.48 -7.87
C MET A 969 19.91 4.28 -6.89
N GLU A 970 20.18 4.52 -5.60
CA GLU A 970 20.14 3.47 -4.58
C GLU A 970 18.71 2.94 -4.37
N GLU A 971 17.71 3.83 -4.30
CA GLU A 971 16.30 3.43 -4.22
C GLU A 971 15.86 2.64 -5.45
N VAL A 972 16.27 3.09 -6.63
CA VAL A 972 16.02 2.42 -7.91
C VAL A 972 16.59 1.00 -7.92
N GLU A 973 17.86 0.83 -7.53
CA GLU A 973 18.50 -0.50 -7.50
C GLU A 973 17.95 -1.39 -6.38
N ARG A 974 17.46 -0.81 -5.28
CA ARG A 974 16.72 -1.55 -4.27
C ARG A 974 15.42 -2.10 -4.86
N MET A 975 14.65 -1.29 -5.59
CA MET A 975 13.42 -1.72 -6.27
C MET A 975 13.69 -2.79 -7.32
N GLN A 976 14.71 -2.59 -8.17
CA GLN A 976 15.07 -3.57 -9.19
C GLN A 976 15.51 -4.92 -8.59
N ARG A 977 16.28 -4.92 -7.49
CA ARG A 977 16.64 -6.16 -6.79
C ARG A 977 15.43 -6.85 -6.16
N ALA A 978 14.47 -6.09 -5.61
CA ALA A 978 13.22 -6.66 -5.09
C ALA A 978 12.40 -7.30 -6.22
N LEU A 979 12.29 -6.61 -7.37
CA LEU A 979 11.63 -7.10 -8.57
C LEU A 979 12.20 -8.43 -9.06
N LEU A 980 13.53 -8.55 -9.15
CA LEU A 980 14.20 -9.77 -9.59
C LEU A 980 13.99 -11.00 -8.67
N LYS A 981 13.56 -10.80 -7.42
CA LYS A 981 13.24 -11.90 -6.51
C LYS A 981 11.90 -12.57 -6.83
N VAL A 982 11.01 -11.86 -7.53
CA VAL A 982 9.60 -12.25 -7.74
C VAL A 982 9.16 -12.28 -9.20
N ARG A 983 10.04 -11.94 -10.16
CA ARG A 983 9.68 -11.85 -11.58
C ARG A 983 9.11 -13.14 -12.17
N GLU A 984 9.51 -14.30 -11.64
CA GLU A 984 9.02 -15.61 -12.07
C GLU A 984 7.54 -15.81 -11.72
N ALA A 985 6.99 -15.04 -10.78
CA ALA A 985 5.55 -15.04 -10.49
C ALA A 985 4.70 -14.60 -11.69
N PHE A 986 5.27 -13.87 -12.64
CA PHE A 986 4.53 -13.17 -13.70
C PHE A 986 4.52 -13.88 -15.05
N VAL A 987 5.35 -14.90 -15.25
CA VAL A 987 5.54 -15.55 -16.55
C VAL A 987 5.23 -17.03 -16.47
N TYR A 988 4.43 -17.52 -17.42
CA TYR A 988 4.10 -18.94 -17.54
C TYR A 988 5.20 -19.71 -18.28
N PRO A 989 5.36 -21.03 -18.04
CA PRO A 989 6.23 -21.89 -18.86
C PRO A 989 5.88 -21.82 -20.35
N LEU A 990 6.84 -22.13 -21.21
CA LEU A 990 6.64 -22.11 -22.66
C LEU A 990 5.89 -23.34 -23.18
N ASP A 991 6.21 -24.52 -22.66
CA ASP A 991 5.75 -25.82 -23.11
C ASP A 991 5.60 -26.81 -21.94
N SER A 992 5.22 -28.05 -22.27
CA SER A 992 5.02 -29.13 -21.29
C SER A 992 6.29 -29.56 -20.58
N ASP A 993 7.44 -29.53 -21.26
CA ASP A 993 8.71 -29.96 -20.68
C ASP A 993 9.19 -28.93 -19.64
N ALA A 994 9.06 -27.65 -19.96
CA ALA A 994 9.30 -26.55 -19.02
C ALA A 994 8.32 -26.59 -17.84
N ALA A 995 7.04 -26.89 -18.09
CA ALA A 995 6.04 -27.01 -17.03
C ALA A 995 6.30 -28.20 -16.08
N ALA A 996 6.81 -29.33 -16.60
CA ALA A 996 7.19 -30.49 -15.81
C ALA A 996 8.55 -30.31 -15.11
N GLY A 997 9.43 -29.49 -15.68
CA GLY A 997 10.76 -29.16 -15.15
C GLY A 997 10.78 -28.05 -14.10
N GLU A 998 9.68 -27.31 -13.90
CA GLU A 998 9.50 -26.43 -12.76
C GLU A 998 9.46 -27.27 -11.47
N GLY A 999 10.63 -27.50 -10.85
CA GLY A 999 10.71 -28.08 -9.51
C GLY A 999 10.10 -27.16 -8.45
N GLU A 1000 10.05 -27.61 -7.18
CA GLU A 1000 9.55 -26.81 -6.04
C GLU A 1000 10.20 -25.42 -5.90
N GLU A 1001 11.35 -25.18 -6.52
CA GLU A 1001 12.03 -23.87 -6.54
C GLU A 1001 11.38 -22.85 -7.50
N GLY A 1002 10.61 -23.29 -8.50
CA GLY A 1002 9.91 -22.46 -9.48
C GLY A 1002 8.59 -21.90 -8.94
N ARG A 1003 8.62 -20.70 -8.35
CA ARG A 1003 7.41 -20.00 -7.88
C ARG A 1003 6.72 -19.26 -9.03
N GLY A 1004 6.22 -20.01 -10.01
CA GLY A 1004 5.48 -19.52 -11.18
C GLY A 1004 4.03 -19.12 -10.85
N PRO A 1005 3.27 -18.57 -11.82
CA PRO A 1005 1.92 -18.03 -11.60
C PRO A 1005 0.94 -19.00 -10.91
N VAL A 1006 0.99 -20.31 -11.23
CA VAL A 1006 0.13 -21.34 -10.63
C VAL A 1006 0.36 -21.47 -9.13
N TRP A 1007 1.63 -21.48 -8.71
CA TRP A 1007 2.00 -21.59 -7.31
C TRP A 1007 1.42 -20.41 -6.50
N TRP A 1008 1.56 -19.19 -7.01
CA TRP A 1008 1.02 -17.99 -6.36
C TRP A 1008 -0.50 -17.97 -6.32
N ALA A 1009 -1.16 -18.34 -7.42
CA ALA A 1009 -2.62 -18.41 -7.49
C ALA A 1009 -3.19 -19.42 -6.47
N THR A 1010 -2.52 -20.56 -6.33
CA THR A 1010 -2.83 -21.62 -5.37
C THR A 1010 -2.66 -21.15 -3.92
N VAL A 1011 -1.56 -20.46 -3.60
CA VAL A 1011 -1.31 -19.87 -2.26
C VAL A 1011 -2.37 -18.82 -1.92
N ALA A 1012 -2.64 -17.88 -2.83
CA ALA A 1012 -3.66 -16.85 -2.63
C ALA A 1012 -5.03 -17.48 -2.38
N SER A 1013 -5.43 -18.46 -3.20
CA SER A 1013 -6.69 -19.20 -3.02
C SER A 1013 -6.74 -19.95 -1.68
N GLY A 1014 -5.60 -20.50 -1.24
CA GLY A 1014 -5.46 -21.15 0.06
C GLY A 1014 -5.72 -20.20 1.24
N MET A 1015 -5.29 -18.94 1.13
CA MET A 1015 -5.62 -17.88 2.11
C MET A 1015 -7.10 -17.49 2.03
N ARG A 1016 -7.64 -17.30 0.82
CA ARG A 1016 -9.05 -16.92 0.59
C ARG A 1016 -10.03 -17.93 1.21
N ARG A 1017 -9.78 -19.22 1.00
CA ARG A 1017 -10.59 -20.32 1.53
C ARG A 1017 -10.62 -20.38 3.06
N ARG A 1018 -9.50 -20.08 3.72
CA ARG A 1018 -9.38 -20.12 5.19
C ARG A 1018 -9.91 -18.85 5.85
N THR A 1019 -10.04 -17.77 5.09
CA THR A 1019 -10.58 -16.51 5.59
C THR A 1019 -12.09 -16.64 5.79
N ARG A 1020 -12.57 -16.25 6.96
CA ARG A 1020 -14.00 -16.17 7.28
C ARG A 1020 -14.44 -14.70 7.25
N TYR A 1021 -15.65 -14.44 6.79
CA TYR A 1021 -16.13 -13.09 6.50
C TYR A 1021 -17.38 -12.75 7.33
N PRO A 1022 -17.47 -11.56 7.95
CA PRO A 1022 -18.68 -11.10 8.60
C PRO A 1022 -19.87 -11.05 7.65
N VAL A 1023 -20.94 -11.78 7.96
CA VAL A 1023 -22.19 -11.76 7.18
C VAL A 1023 -23.26 -10.96 7.92
N PRO A 1024 -24.19 -10.28 7.21
CA PRO A 1024 -25.18 -9.41 7.83
C PRO A 1024 -25.93 -10.06 9.00
N GLY A 1025 -25.90 -9.41 10.17
CA GLY A 1025 -26.69 -9.76 11.35
C GLY A 1025 -27.42 -8.56 11.97
N VAL A 1026 -28.10 -8.79 13.10
CA VAL A 1026 -28.92 -7.77 13.83
C VAL A 1026 -28.09 -6.56 14.29
N VAL A 1027 -26.76 -6.66 14.33
CA VAL A 1027 -25.83 -5.61 14.81
C VAL A 1027 -25.28 -4.75 13.65
N ASP A 1028 -25.40 -5.21 12.41
CA ASP A 1028 -24.80 -4.56 11.23
C ASP A 1028 -25.73 -3.56 10.51
N GLN A 1029 -26.95 -3.35 11.03
CA GLN A 1029 -27.87 -2.35 10.51
C GLN A 1029 -27.69 -1.03 11.27
N PRO A 1030 -27.23 0.06 10.60
CA PRO A 1030 -27.09 1.38 11.22
C PRO A 1030 -28.39 1.97 11.78
N ASP A 1031 -29.54 1.35 11.48
CA ASP A 1031 -30.85 1.99 11.51
C ASP A 1031 -31.71 1.57 12.72
N GLY A 1032 -31.26 0.60 13.54
CA GLY A 1032 -32.04 0.14 14.70
C GLY A 1032 -33.44 -0.41 14.36
N LEU A 1033 -33.72 -0.78 13.11
CA LEU A 1033 -34.95 -1.46 12.73
C LEU A 1033 -34.71 -2.97 12.73
N LEU A 1034 -35.21 -3.61 13.79
CA LEU A 1034 -35.48 -5.04 13.86
C LEU A 1034 -36.59 -5.45 12.89
#